data_AF-A0A4Z0WFE3-F1
#
_entry.id   AF-A0A4Z0WFE3-F1
#
_cell.length_a   1.000
_cell.length_b   1.000
_cell.length_c   1.000
_cell.angle_alpha   90.00
_cell.angle_beta   90.00
_cell.angle_gamma   90.00
#
_symmetry.space_group_name_H-M   'P 1'
#
loop_
_entity.id
_entity.type
_entity.pdbx_description
1 polymer ?
#
loop_
_entity_poly.entity_id
_entity_poly.type
_entity_poly.pdbx_seq_one_letter_code
_entity_poly.pdbx_strand_id
1 'polypeptide(L)'
;MSTETMLSVEDLAIHYATGSGPVQAVDGVSFDIRPGEALGLVGESGCGKTTAAKSMLRLLPPNGKTPRGRIDFQGRNLLDLDEEGMRRVRWKDIAWISQAAMNALDPVYTVGDQIVEAMQAHISISKADAWTHGEDLFRQVGIDPDRLSAYPHEMSGGMKQRAVIAMALALDPKLIVADEPTTALDVVTQAQILARLTRLRRERGLALMFITHDISVVVQTCDRVAVMYGGHIMETGPVRAVFGEPFHPYTMGLTNAFPTLEGAQRELISIPGAPPNLLNPPAGCRFAERCPFATDRCRSETPALQDVGEGRQAACHYPERAVEFRVQAMRNDTWQVVGERLGEYVQTGVPLEKTQSRDRLMQVDRLTREFDVDGGLLASLPWRKNVERKVHAVDSISFDLYQGEVLGLAGESGSGKTTTGEMLVRLQDPTSGDILFDGQNIAEMRKDDLKQFRRSAQMMFQDPYQTLNPRFTIYEIVSEPVYIHKLEPDEAAVHKRVRLALERAGLKPAETYWERYPHELSGGQRQRVAIARAIVTEPRFIVADEPVSMLDVSIRAGVLNLMRRFRDEMGISFVYVSHDLPTISYVTDRTAIMYLGQIVEIGPTETIVRERKHPYTQLLMDASPEPDPSVVKPPLESAGEIPSAVEPPNGCHFHTRCPHAMAHCGWEGRDVLTAISEWRIAGETTSTLGPARIDGLDVVFSPAGGASVEAMQAEATAIMQARHDALVQAAEFVPETGALRIRFGHVDSPQHRLLATDHSVACYLYD
;
A
#
# COMPACT_ATOMS: atom_id res chain seq x y z
N MET A 1 0.55 -23.73 -24.01
CA MET A 1 1.54 -22.64 -23.98
C MET A 1 2.75 -23.08 -24.77
N SER A 2 3.34 -22.19 -25.58
CA SER A 2 4.58 -22.49 -26.31
C SER A 2 5.70 -22.84 -25.33
N THR A 3 6.54 -23.82 -25.66
CA THR A 3 7.77 -24.15 -24.91
C THR A 3 8.94 -23.22 -25.26
N GLU A 4 8.73 -22.28 -26.18
CA GLU A 4 9.74 -21.36 -26.67
C GLU A 4 9.93 -20.20 -25.68
N THR A 5 11.18 -19.99 -25.25
CA THR A 5 11.56 -18.92 -24.32
C THR A 5 11.60 -17.57 -25.01
N MET A 6 10.91 -16.56 -24.47
CA MET A 6 10.96 -15.19 -24.99
C MET A 6 12.17 -14.42 -24.46
N LEU A 7 12.42 -14.54 -23.16
CA LEU A 7 13.56 -13.95 -22.47
C LEU A 7 14.30 -15.05 -21.70
N SER A 8 15.62 -15.15 -21.88
CA SER A 8 16.51 -15.97 -21.08
C SER A 8 17.54 -15.07 -20.39
N VAL A 9 17.66 -15.21 -19.07
CA VAL A 9 18.73 -14.62 -18.28
C VAL A 9 19.58 -15.77 -17.75
N GLU A 10 20.87 -15.75 -18.07
CA GLU A 10 21.80 -16.83 -17.74
C GLU A 10 23.00 -16.27 -16.98
N ASP A 11 23.26 -16.87 -15.81
CA ASP A 11 24.45 -16.63 -14.99
C ASP A 11 24.76 -15.14 -14.73
N LEU A 12 23.71 -14.33 -14.56
CA LEU A 12 23.79 -12.88 -14.44
C LEU A 12 24.46 -12.51 -13.12
N ALA A 13 25.53 -11.72 -13.19
CA ALA A 13 26.10 -11.05 -12.03
C ALA A 13 26.22 -9.54 -12.26
N ILE A 14 25.96 -8.77 -11.22
CA ILE A 14 25.96 -7.31 -11.26
C ILE A 14 26.65 -6.78 -10.01
N HIS A 15 27.74 -6.04 -10.21
CA HIS A 15 28.54 -5.45 -9.15
C HIS A 15 28.48 -3.92 -9.19
N TYR A 16 28.28 -3.29 -8.03
CA TYR A 16 28.40 -1.84 -7.89
C TYR A 16 29.75 -1.46 -7.30
N ALA A 17 30.46 -0.54 -7.95
CA ALA A 17 31.66 0.05 -7.39
C ALA A 17 31.29 1.02 -6.25
N THR A 18 31.85 0.80 -5.06
CA THR A 18 31.73 1.69 -3.91
C THR A 18 33.11 1.96 -3.31
N GLY A 19 33.22 3.02 -2.49
CA GLY A 19 34.49 3.36 -1.80
C GLY A 19 34.98 2.25 -0.85
N SER A 20 34.09 1.40 -0.36
CA SER A 20 34.40 0.28 0.53
C SER A 20 34.66 -1.05 -0.19
N GLY A 21 34.60 -1.07 -1.53
CA GLY A 21 34.75 -2.27 -2.35
C GLY A 21 33.55 -2.54 -3.28
N PRO A 22 33.61 -3.61 -4.10
CA PRO A 22 32.51 -3.97 -4.99
C PRO A 22 31.37 -4.63 -4.20
N VAL A 23 30.16 -4.07 -4.31
CA VAL A 23 28.93 -4.70 -3.79
C VAL A 23 28.42 -5.71 -4.81
N GLN A 24 28.30 -6.98 -4.43
CA GLN A 24 27.77 -8.06 -5.26
C GLN A 24 26.24 -8.11 -5.16
N ALA A 25 25.56 -7.26 -5.93
CA ALA A 25 24.11 -7.08 -5.82
C ALA A 25 23.32 -8.26 -6.42
N VAL A 26 23.83 -8.84 -7.50
CA VAL A 26 23.30 -10.03 -8.16
C VAL A 26 24.48 -10.92 -8.49
N ASP A 27 24.41 -12.22 -8.25
CA ASP A 27 25.54 -13.13 -8.42
C ASP A 27 25.10 -14.52 -8.89
N GLY A 28 25.09 -14.77 -10.20
CA GLY A 28 24.75 -16.07 -10.78
C GLY A 28 23.25 -16.34 -10.86
N VAL A 29 22.47 -15.30 -11.14
CA VAL A 29 21.01 -15.43 -11.30
C VAL A 29 20.67 -15.90 -12.70
N SER A 30 19.84 -16.94 -12.80
CA SER A 30 19.33 -17.46 -14.07
C SER A 30 17.82 -17.68 -14.01
N PHE A 31 17.07 -17.19 -14.99
CA PHE A 31 15.63 -17.40 -15.12
C PHE A 31 15.17 -17.17 -16.56
N ASP A 32 14.01 -17.72 -16.90
CA ASP A 32 13.36 -17.59 -18.20
C ASP A 32 11.96 -16.99 -18.07
N ILE A 33 11.49 -16.33 -19.14
CA ILE A 33 10.10 -15.92 -19.30
C ILE A 33 9.59 -16.39 -20.66
N ARG A 34 8.45 -17.07 -20.66
CA ARG A 34 7.75 -17.56 -21.85
C ARG A 34 6.73 -16.53 -22.34
N PRO A 35 6.33 -16.58 -23.64
CA PRO A 35 5.25 -15.75 -24.15
C PRO A 35 3.95 -15.92 -23.35
N GLY A 36 3.37 -14.80 -22.91
CA GLY A 36 2.13 -14.77 -22.13
C GLY A 36 2.26 -15.17 -20.65
N GLU A 37 3.45 -15.57 -20.21
CA GLU A 37 3.72 -15.95 -18.81
C GLU A 37 3.90 -14.72 -17.92
N ALA A 38 3.35 -14.79 -16.70
CA ALA A 38 3.69 -13.89 -15.63
C ALA A 38 4.69 -14.53 -14.66
N LEU A 39 5.90 -13.99 -14.59
CA LEU A 39 6.94 -14.36 -13.64
C LEU A 39 7.01 -13.32 -12.51
N GLY A 40 6.76 -13.76 -11.28
CA GLY A 40 7.00 -12.97 -10.08
C GLY A 40 8.46 -13.07 -9.64
N LEU A 41 9.14 -11.94 -9.37
CA LEU A 41 10.45 -11.92 -8.72
C LEU A 41 10.29 -11.30 -7.33
N VAL A 42 10.44 -12.13 -6.29
CA VAL A 42 10.15 -11.75 -4.89
C VAL A 42 11.34 -11.89 -3.98
N GLY A 43 11.30 -11.22 -2.83
CA GLY A 43 12.32 -11.33 -1.79
C GLY A 43 12.43 -10.06 -0.95
N GLU A 44 13.21 -10.12 0.12
CA GLU A 44 13.50 -8.95 0.98
C GLU A 44 14.14 -7.78 0.20
N SER A 45 14.01 -6.57 0.72
CA SER A 45 14.57 -5.37 0.14
C SER A 45 16.09 -5.46 0.04
N GLY A 46 16.64 -4.94 -1.06
CA GLY A 46 18.08 -4.99 -1.32
C GLY A 46 18.62 -6.35 -1.76
N CYS A 47 17.80 -7.38 -1.98
CA CYS A 47 18.28 -8.68 -2.47
C CYS A 47 18.67 -8.71 -3.96
N GLY A 48 18.43 -7.62 -4.70
CA GLY A 48 18.88 -7.43 -6.09
C GLY A 48 17.80 -7.51 -7.18
N LYS A 49 16.50 -7.55 -6.83
CA LYS A 49 15.37 -7.69 -7.79
C LYS A 49 15.34 -6.59 -8.86
N THR A 50 15.24 -5.33 -8.42
CA THR A 50 15.27 -4.14 -9.30
C THR A 50 16.59 -4.04 -10.07
N THR A 51 17.71 -4.46 -9.47
CA THR A 51 19.02 -4.46 -10.12
C THR A 51 19.06 -5.45 -11.28
N ALA A 52 18.57 -6.69 -11.09
CA ALA A 52 18.46 -7.68 -12.15
C ALA A 52 17.58 -7.16 -13.30
N ALA A 53 16.41 -6.62 -12.95
CA ALA A 53 15.45 -6.08 -13.91
C ALA A 53 16.00 -4.86 -14.69
N LYS A 54 16.67 -3.90 -14.03
CA LYS A 54 17.31 -2.75 -14.71
C LYS A 54 18.40 -3.18 -15.67
N SER A 55 19.12 -4.27 -15.39
CA SER A 55 20.18 -4.75 -16.26
C SER A 55 19.64 -5.24 -17.61
N MET A 56 18.44 -5.83 -17.64
CA MET A 56 17.78 -6.28 -18.87
C MET A 56 17.55 -5.13 -19.86
N LEU A 57 17.27 -3.93 -19.35
CA LEU A 57 17.08 -2.72 -20.16
C LEU A 57 18.32 -1.84 -20.24
N ARG A 58 19.47 -2.28 -19.71
CA ARG A 58 20.71 -1.51 -19.58
C ARG A 58 20.50 -0.14 -18.90
N LEU A 59 19.72 -0.13 -17.82
CA LEU A 59 19.39 1.06 -17.00
C LEU A 59 20.20 1.13 -15.69
N LEU A 60 21.30 0.38 -15.59
CA LEU A 60 22.19 0.45 -14.43
C LEU A 60 22.88 1.82 -14.39
N PRO A 61 23.08 2.42 -13.18
CA PRO A 61 23.86 3.64 -13.05
C PRO A 61 25.33 3.40 -13.43
N PRO A 62 26.12 4.45 -13.68
CA PRO A 62 27.50 4.33 -14.18
C PRO A 62 28.45 3.48 -13.31
N ASN A 63 28.18 3.36 -12.01
CA ASN A 63 28.96 2.55 -11.07
C ASN A 63 28.53 1.07 -11.04
N GLY A 64 27.44 0.69 -11.71
CA GLY A 64 26.99 -0.69 -11.86
C GLY A 64 27.57 -1.34 -13.11
N LYS A 65 28.17 -2.52 -12.96
CA LYS A 65 28.73 -3.29 -14.06
C LYS A 65 28.18 -4.71 -14.07
N THR A 66 28.05 -5.28 -15.26
CA THR A 66 27.69 -6.68 -15.48
C THR A 66 28.96 -7.46 -15.83
N PRO A 67 29.73 -7.97 -14.84
CA PRO A 67 30.99 -8.68 -15.10
C PRO A 67 30.81 -10.01 -15.83
N ARG A 68 29.65 -10.66 -15.68
CA ARG A 68 29.33 -11.94 -16.31
C ARG A 68 27.81 -12.09 -16.47
N GLY A 69 27.44 -13.01 -17.34
CA GLY A 69 26.06 -13.37 -17.65
C GLY A 69 25.62 -12.91 -19.02
N ARG A 70 24.44 -13.39 -19.41
CA ARG A 70 23.87 -13.20 -20.74
C ARG A 70 22.37 -12.95 -20.63
N ILE A 71 21.85 -12.04 -21.45
CA ILE A 71 20.42 -11.69 -21.47
C ILE A 71 19.93 -11.77 -22.91
N ASP A 72 19.32 -12.89 -23.29
CA ASP A 72 18.77 -13.08 -24.63
C ASP A 72 17.28 -12.75 -24.65
N PHE A 73 16.88 -11.87 -25.56
CA PHE A 73 15.48 -11.59 -25.85
C PHE A 73 15.18 -11.90 -27.31
N GLN A 74 14.32 -12.89 -27.55
CA GLN A 74 13.98 -13.40 -28.89
C GLN A 74 15.22 -13.72 -29.73
N GLY A 75 16.21 -14.39 -29.13
CA GLY A 75 17.47 -14.80 -29.77
C GLY A 75 18.52 -13.70 -29.93
N ARG A 76 18.28 -12.49 -29.39
CA ARG A 76 19.23 -11.36 -29.43
C ARG A 76 19.78 -11.10 -28.03
N ASN A 77 21.11 -11.15 -27.86
CA ASN A 77 21.74 -10.76 -26.60
C ASN A 77 21.66 -9.24 -26.42
N LEU A 78 20.91 -8.79 -25.41
CA LEU A 78 20.67 -7.36 -25.14
C LEU A 78 21.93 -6.62 -24.67
N LEU A 79 22.88 -7.33 -24.06
CA LEU A 79 24.13 -6.74 -23.58
C LEU A 79 25.07 -6.33 -24.72
N ASP A 80 24.94 -6.95 -25.90
CA ASP A 80 25.79 -6.72 -27.07
C ASP A 80 25.23 -5.64 -28.03
N LEU A 81 24.00 -5.19 -27.81
CA LEU A 81 23.37 -4.17 -28.65
C LEU A 81 24.05 -2.80 -28.48
N ASP A 82 24.07 -2.00 -29.54
CA ASP A 82 24.41 -0.58 -29.44
C ASP A 82 23.23 0.23 -28.88
N GLU A 83 23.41 1.54 -28.67
CA GLU A 83 22.35 2.39 -28.12
C GLU A 83 21.12 2.50 -29.05
N GLU A 84 21.32 2.44 -30.38
CA GLU A 84 20.20 2.45 -31.32
C GLU A 84 19.40 1.15 -31.26
N GLY A 85 20.08 0.01 -31.19
CA GLY A 85 19.48 -1.30 -30.97
C GLY A 85 18.70 -1.35 -29.67
N MET A 86 19.29 -0.87 -28.56
CA MET A 86 18.58 -0.80 -27.27
C MET A 86 17.40 0.17 -27.28
N ARG A 87 17.50 1.31 -27.99
CA ARG A 87 16.38 2.24 -28.15
C ARG A 87 15.18 1.58 -28.83
N ARG A 88 15.41 0.63 -29.75
CA ARG A 88 14.33 -0.14 -30.40
C ARG A 88 13.74 -1.22 -29.50
N VAL A 89 14.49 -1.70 -28.50
CA VAL A 89 14.01 -2.67 -27.51
C VAL A 89 13.20 -1.99 -26.41
N ARG A 90 13.75 -0.90 -25.84
CA ARG A 90 13.09 -0.12 -24.78
C ARG A 90 11.75 0.42 -25.29
N TRP A 91 10.73 0.35 -24.45
CA TRP A 91 9.35 0.76 -24.71
C TRP A 91 8.59 -0.13 -25.71
N LYS A 92 9.18 -0.41 -26.88
CA LYS A 92 8.52 -1.15 -27.96
C LYS A 92 8.51 -2.67 -27.76
N ASP A 93 9.64 -3.28 -27.43
CA ASP A 93 9.68 -4.73 -27.19
C ASP A 93 9.50 -5.03 -25.69
N ILE A 94 10.13 -4.22 -24.83
CA ILE A 94 10.08 -4.33 -23.37
C ILE A 94 9.77 -2.95 -22.77
N ALA A 95 8.61 -2.85 -22.10
CA ALA A 95 8.21 -1.66 -21.36
C ALA A 95 8.53 -1.80 -19.87
N TRP A 96 8.77 -0.67 -19.20
CA TRP A 96 9.11 -0.61 -17.78
C TRP A 96 8.14 0.28 -17.03
N ILE A 97 7.52 -0.26 -15.99
CA ILE A 97 6.74 0.51 -15.00
C ILE A 97 7.61 0.58 -13.74
N SER A 98 8.15 1.76 -13.43
CA SER A 98 9.08 1.94 -12.31
C SER A 98 8.38 2.00 -10.97
N GLN A 99 9.14 1.70 -9.91
CA GLN A 99 8.76 2.05 -8.55
C GLN A 99 8.51 3.56 -8.45
N ALA A 100 7.46 3.96 -7.74
CA ALA A 100 7.01 5.36 -7.65
C ALA A 100 6.71 6.01 -9.02
N ALA A 101 6.26 5.21 -10.01
CA ALA A 101 5.88 5.64 -11.37
C ALA A 101 4.99 6.89 -11.42
N MET A 102 4.16 7.15 -10.40
CA MET A 102 3.35 8.37 -10.31
C MET A 102 4.17 9.68 -10.37
N ASN A 103 5.45 9.63 -10.00
CA ASN A 103 6.39 10.76 -10.06
C ASN A 103 7.17 10.82 -11.40
N ALA A 104 6.95 9.87 -12.31
CA ALA A 104 7.61 9.82 -13.60
C ALA A 104 6.96 10.71 -14.66
N LEU A 105 5.69 11.10 -14.46
CA LEU A 105 4.99 12.02 -15.33
C LEU A 105 5.52 13.44 -15.12
N ASP A 106 5.81 14.15 -16.22
CA ASP A 106 6.23 15.55 -16.18
C ASP A 106 5.01 16.42 -15.80
N PRO A 107 5.08 17.18 -14.67
CA PRO A 107 3.95 17.95 -14.17
C PRO A 107 3.57 19.16 -15.04
N VAL A 108 4.41 19.58 -15.99
CA VAL A 108 4.16 20.76 -16.83
C VAL A 108 3.57 20.43 -18.20
N TYR A 109 3.43 19.15 -18.55
CA TYR A 109 2.78 18.70 -19.77
C TYR A 109 1.48 17.95 -19.46
N THR A 110 0.55 17.96 -20.41
CA THR A 110 -0.63 17.10 -20.31
C THR A 110 -0.21 15.63 -20.41
N VAL A 111 -1.00 14.73 -19.83
CA VAL A 111 -0.69 13.30 -19.88
C VAL A 111 -0.79 12.76 -21.31
N GLY A 112 -1.73 13.25 -22.10
CA GLY A 112 -1.89 12.89 -23.50
C GLY A 112 -0.69 13.29 -24.36
N ASP A 113 -0.14 14.50 -24.16
CA ASP A 113 1.06 14.92 -24.90
C ASP A 113 2.26 13.99 -24.62
N GLN A 114 2.45 13.56 -23.38
CA GLN A 114 3.53 12.64 -22.99
C GLN A 114 3.35 11.24 -23.63
N ILE A 115 2.12 10.73 -23.68
CA ILE A 115 1.80 9.45 -24.34
C ILE A 115 2.05 9.55 -25.86
N VAL A 116 1.62 10.64 -26.48
CA VAL A 116 1.84 10.90 -27.91
C VAL A 116 3.33 11.02 -28.22
N GLU A 117 4.09 11.74 -27.40
CA GLU A 117 5.54 11.86 -27.55
C GLU A 117 6.23 10.49 -27.50
N ALA A 118 5.86 9.64 -26.54
CA ALA A 118 6.39 8.29 -26.43
C ALA A 118 6.14 7.45 -27.71
N MET A 119 4.97 7.58 -28.33
CA MET A 119 4.68 6.90 -29.60
C MET A 119 5.52 7.47 -30.75
N GLN A 120 5.51 8.80 -30.93
CA GLN A 120 6.20 9.48 -32.03
C GLN A 120 7.72 9.34 -31.97
N ALA A 121 8.29 9.15 -30.77
CA ALA A 121 9.72 8.90 -30.59
C ALA A 121 10.18 7.52 -31.09
N HIS A 122 9.27 6.57 -31.31
CA HIS A 122 9.58 5.17 -31.65
C HIS A 122 8.97 4.69 -32.97
N ILE A 123 7.83 5.25 -33.39
CA ILE A 123 7.13 4.85 -34.62
C ILE A 123 6.66 6.07 -35.43
N SER A 124 6.46 5.88 -36.73
CA SER A 124 5.86 6.90 -37.60
C SER A 124 4.35 6.89 -37.46
N ILE A 125 3.81 7.84 -36.68
CA ILE A 125 2.37 8.01 -36.44
C ILE A 125 2.02 9.51 -36.42
N SER A 126 0.85 9.87 -36.96
CA SER A 126 0.37 11.25 -36.89
C SER A 126 -0.05 11.62 -35.47
N LYS A 127 -0.02 12.92 -35.10
CA LYS A 127 -0.49 13.36 -33.78
C LYS A 127 -1.95 12.96 -33.53
N ALA A 128 -2.79 13.00 -34.57
CA ALA A 128 -4.21 12.66 -34.46
C ALA A 128 -4.43 11.16 -34.21
N ASP A 129 -3.72 10.29 -34.93
CA ASP A 129 -3.83 8.84 -34.74
C ASP A 129 -3.25 8.42 -33.37
N ALA A 130 -2.14 9.03 -32.96
CA ALA A 130 -1.55 8.78 -31.64
C ALA A 130 -2.48 9.21 -30.50
N TRP A 131 -3.15 10.37 -30.65
CA TRP A 131 -4.14 10.83 -29.67
C TRP A 131 -5.32 9.85 -29.59
N THR A 132 -5.84 9.41 -30.73
CA THR A 132 -6.93 8.43 -30.81
C THR A 132 -6.54 7.10 -30.16
N HIS A 133 -5.30 6.65 -30.36
CA HIS A 133 -4.78 5.47 -29.68
C HIS A 133 -4.64 5.70 -28.16
N GLY A 134 -4.24 6.89 -27.74
CA GLY A 134 -4.25 7.31 -26.33
C GLY A 134 -5.64 7.22 -25.69
N GLU A 135 -6.69 7.60 -26.41
CA GLU A 135 -8.07 7.51 -25.92
C GLU A 135 -8.49 6.05 -25.69
N ASP A 136 -8.16 5.16 -26.64
CA ASP A 136 -8.39 3.72 -26.51
C ASP A 136 -7.64 3.13 -25.31
N LEU A 137 -6.36 3.50 -25.13
CA LEU A 137 -5.57 3.08 -23.97
C LEU A 137 -6.20 3.56 -22.66
N PHE A 138 -6.67 4.80 -22.60
CA PHE A 138 -7.36 5.36 -21.43
C PHE A 138 -8.62 4.57 -21.08
N ARG A 139 -9.48 4.24 -22.07
CA ARG A 139 -10.65 3.37 -21.84
C ARG A 139 -10.24 2.02 -21.25
N GLN A 140 -9.21 1.40 -21.82
CA GLN A 140 -8.73 0.08 -21.39
C GLN A 140 -8.20 0.09 -19.94
N VAL A 141 -7.49 1.15 -19.55
CA VAL A 141 -7.03 1.33 -18.17
C VAL A 141 -8.11 1.93 -17.25
N GLY A 142 -9.32 2.19 -17.74
CA GLY A 142 -10.44 2.69 -16.93
C GLY A 142 -10.30 4.16 -16.54
N ILE A 143 -9.80 4.98 -17.46
CA ILE A 143 -9.76 6.44 -17.35
C ILE A 143 -10.62 7.01 -18.47
N ASP A 144 -11.42 8.02 -18.17
CA ASP A 144 -12.16 8.79 -19.19
C ASP A 144 -11.19 9.38 -20.23
N PRO A 145 -11.38 9.13 -21.53
CA PRO A 145 -10.56 9.70 -22.60
C PRO A 145 -10.35 11.21 -22.52
N ASP A 146 -11.33 11.97 -22.01
CA ASP A 146 -11.22 13.43 -21.87
C ASP A 146 -10.04 13.83 -20.94
N ARG A 147 -9.63 12.94 -20.03
CA ARG A 147 -8.50 13.15 -19.10
C ARG A 147 -7.13 13.13 -19.77
N LEU A 148 -7.01 12.80 -21.06
CA LEU A 148 -5.74 12.98 -21.79
C LEU A 148 -5.28 14.45 -21.77
N SER A 149 -6.24 15.38 -21.75
CA SER A 149 -5.96 16.81 -21.67
C SER A 149 -5.60 17.29 -20.25
N ALA A 150 -5.71 16.43 -19.24
CA ALA A 150 -5.41 16.78 -17.87
C ALA A 150 -3.90 16.79 -17.61
N TYR A 151 -3.47 17.67 -16.71
CA TYR A 151 -2.14 17.64 -16.15
C TYR A 151 -2.03 16.60 -15.04
N PRO A 152 -0.83 16.05 -14.75
CA PRO A 152 -0.67 15.07 -13.69
C PRO A 152 -1.22 15.53 -12.34
N HIS A 153 -1.04 16.80 -11.96
CA HIS A 153 -1.52 17.32 -10.67
C HIS A 153 -3.05 17.42 -10.56
N GLU A 154 -3.77 17.28 -11.67
CA GLU A 154 -5.24 17.23 -11.72
C GLU A 154 -5.78 15.78 -11.60
N MET A 155 -4.90 14.78 -11.57
CA MET A 155 -5.24 13.36 -11.47
C MET A 155 -4.96 12.80 -10.07
N SER A 156 -5.81 11.86 -9.62
CA SER A 156 -5.55 11.08 -8.41
C SER A 156 -4.31 10.20 -8.56
N GLY A 157 -3.73 9.71 -7.46
CA GLY A 157 -2.58 8.79 -7.49
C GLY A 157 -2.87 7.52 -8.32
N GLY A 158 -4.04 6.91 -8.11
CA GLY A 158 -4.49 5.76 -8.90
C GLY A 158 -4.65 6.08 -10.39
N MET A 159 -5.21 7.24 -10.74
CA MET A 159 -5.31 7.70 -12.13
C MET A 159 -3.93 7.91 -12.76
N LYS A 160 -2.98 8.53 -12.05
CA LYS A 160 -1.59 8.68 -12.52
C LYS A 160 -0.94 7.33 -12.79
N GLN A 161 -1.13 6.36 -11.89
CA GLN A 161 -0.57 5.02 -12.07
C GLN A 161 -1.18 4.33 -13.30
N ARG A 162 -2.50 4.40 -13.47
CA ARG A 162 -3.19 3.86 -14.65
C ARG A 162 -2.76 4.58 -15.94
N ALA A 163 -2.50 5.88 -15.91
CA ALA A 163 -1.95 6.62 -17.03
C ALA A 163 -0.52 6.18 -17.39
N VAL A 164 0.35 5.89 -16.41
CA VAL A 164 1.67 5.32 -16.68
C VAL A 164 1.57 3.91 -17.28
N ILE A 165 0.62 3.10 -16.83
CA ILE A 165 0.32 1.79 -17.45
C ILE A 165 -0.11 1.96 -18.91
N ALA A 166 -1.00 2.91 -19.20
CA ALA A 166 -1.40 3.25 -20.57
C ALA A 166 -0.19 3.67 -21.42
N MET A 167 0.68 4.52 -20.88
CA MET A 167 1.90 4.96 -21.55
C MET A 167 2.87 3.81 -21.83
N ALA A 168 3.01 2.86 -20.90
CA ALA A 168 3.82 1.65 -21.09
C ALA A 168 3.25 0.71 -22.16
N LEU A 169 1.92 0.71 -22.35
CA LEU A 169 1.22 -0.09 -23.35
C LEU A 169 1.14 0.57 -24.73
N ALA A 170 1.57 1.83 -24.86
CA ALA A 170 1.42 2.67 -26.05
C ALA A 170 2.05 2.12 -27.34
N LEU A 171 2.98 1.17 -27.22
CA LEU A 171 3.68 0.54 -28.35
C LEU A 171 3.49 -0.97 -28.42
N ASP A 172 2.47 -1.51 -27.73
CA ASP A 172 2.16 -2.94 -27.69
C ASP A 172 3.37 -3.82 -27.30
N PRO A 173 3.97 -3.61 -26.11
CA PRO A 173 5.17 -4.34 -25.70
C PRO A 173 4.91 -5.84 -25.57
N LYS A 174 5.93 -6.64 -25.85
CA LYS A 174 5.88 -8.11 -25.68
C LYS A 174 6.11 -8.52 -24.23
N LEU A 175 6.88 -7.72 -23.49
CA LEU A 175 7.17 -7.92 -22.06
C LEU A 175 6.98 -6.60 -21.32
N ILE A 176 6.25 -6.65 -20.21
CA ILE A 176 6.21 -5.56 -19.24
C ILE A 176 7.02 -5.98 -18.02
N VAL A 177 7.97 -5.14 -17.61
CA VAL A 177 8.64 -5.24 -16.32
C VAL A 177 7.98 -4.24 -15.38
N ALA A 178 7.26 -4.75 -14.39
CA ALA A 178 6.55 -3.95 -13.41
C ALA A 178 7.27 -4.04 -12.06
N ASP A 179 7.98 -2.97 -11.70
CA ASP A 179 8.78 -2.89 -10.48
C ASP A 179 8.02 -2.18 -9.37
N GLU A 180 7.46 -2.95 -8.44
CA GLU A 180 6.61 -2.45 -7.36
C GLU A 180 5.49 -1.50 -7.85
N PRO A 181 4.69 -1.92 -8.85
CA PRO A 181 3.77 -1.03 -9.57
C PRO A 181 2.57 -0.59 -8.75
N THR A 182 2.37 -1.12 -7.55
CA THR A 182 1.25 -0.78 -6.66
C THR A 182 1.68 -0.27 -5.30
N THR A 183 2.98 -0.08 -5.07
CA THR A 183 3.48 0.48 -3.80
C THR A 183 2.94 1.90 -3.60
N ALA A 184 2.60 2.23 -2.34
CA ALA A 184 2.01 3.50 -1.92
C ALA A 184 0.58 3.77 -2.43
N LEU A 185 -0.12 2.74 -2.90
CA LEU A 185 -1.56 2.78 -3.18
C LEU A 185 -2.34 2.06 -2.08
N ASP A 186 -3.60 2.45 -1.87
CA ASP A 186 -4.51 1.71 -1.00
C ASP A 186 -4.87 0.34 -1.59
N VAL A 187 -5.37 -0.56 -0.73
CA VAL A 187 -5.69 -1.95 -1.11
C VAL A 187 -6.69 -2.07 -2.26
N VAL A 188 -7.66 -1.16 -2.37
CA VAL A 188 -8.70 -1.21 -3.40
C VAL A 188 -8.14 -0.78 -4.74
N THR A 189 -7.47 0.36 -4.79
CA THR A 189 -6.80 0.85 -5.99
C THR A 189 -5.73 -0.14 -6.46
N GLN A 190 -4.97 -0.73 -5.54
CA GLN A 190 -4.02 -1.80 -5.85
C GLN A 190 -4.73 -2.97 -6.54
N ALA A 191 -5.80 -3.53 -5.94
CA ALA A 191 -6.52 -4.67 -6.49
C ALA A 191 -7.08 -4.36 -7.91
N GLN A 192 -7.62 -3.16 -8.13
CA GLN A 192 -8.08 -2.70 -9.44
C GLN A 192 -6.97 -2.67 -10.49
N ILE A 193 -5.81 -2.13 -10.14
CA ILE A 193 -4.67 -2.06 -11.06
C ILE A 193 -4.16 -3.45 -11.41
N LEU A 194 -4.03 -4.34 -10.43
CA LEU A 194 -3.57 -5.71 -10.64
C LEU A 194 -4.55 -6.52 -11.50
N ALA A 195 -5.86 -6.37 -11.26
CA ALA A 195 -6.90 -7.01 -12.07
C ALA A 195 -6.82 -6.55 -13.54
N ARG A 196 -6.68 -5.24 -13.77
CA ARG A 196 -6.54 -4.67 -15.12
C ARG A 196 -5.26 -5.11 -15.81
N LEU A 197 -4.11 -5.09 -15.14
CA LEU A 197 -2.85 -5.58 -15.69
C LEU A 197 -2.94 -7.06 -16.08
N THR A 198 -3.59 -7.88 -15.23
CA THR A 198 -3.80 -9.31 -15.52
C THR A 198 -4.73 -9.53 -16.71
N ARG A 199 -5.81 -8.74 -16.82
CA ARG A 199 -6.72 -8.76 -17.98
C ARG A 199 -6.00 -8.37 -19.26
N LEU A 200 -5.28 -7.25 -19.26
CA LEU A 200 -4.50 -6.75 -20.39
C LEU A 200 -3.42 -7.74 -20.82
N ARG A 201 -2.74 -8.39 -19.86
CA ARG A 201 -1.80 -9.48 -20.12
C ARG A 201 -2.44 -10.59 -20.96
N ARG A 202 -3.63 -11.05 -20.54
CA ARG A 202 -4.36 -12.14 -21.18
C ARG A 202 -4.91 -11.75 -22.55
N GLU A 203 -5.52 -10.56 -22.67
CA GLU A 203 -6.12 -10.06 -23.90
C GLU A 203 -5.07 -9.79 -25.00
N ARG A 204 -3.91 -9.24 -24.62
CA ARG A 204 -2.85 -8.86 -25.57
C ARG A 204 -1.77 -9.92 -25.75
N GLY A 205 -1.78 -10.99 -24.95
CA GLY A 205 -0.78 -12.06 -25.01
C GLY A 205 0.64 -11.63 -24.65
N LEU A 206 0.80 -10.52 -23.92
CA LEU A 206 2.10 -10.03 -23.44
C LEU A 206 2.58 -10.82 -22.22
N ALA A 207 3.89 -10.93 -22.05
CA ALA A 207 4.51 -11.48 -20.86
C ALA A 207 4.65 -10.40 -19.77
N LEU A 208 4.71 -10.81 -18.51
CA LEU A 208 4.83 -9.92 -17.36
C LEU A 208 5.95 -10.40 -16.44
N MET A 209 6.90 -9.53 -16.13
CA MET A 209 7.81 -9.69 -15.00
C MET A 209 7.31 -8.78 -13.89
N PHE A 210 6.81 -9.37 -12.80
CA PHE A 210 6.24 -8.63 -11.68
C PHE A 210 7.19 -8.68 -10.48
N ILE A 211 7.72 -7.53 -10.08
CA ILE A 211 8.65 -7.44 -8.95
C ILE A 211 7.90 -6.83 -7.77
N THR A 212 7.91 -7.54 -6.65
CA THR A 212 7.30 -7.06 -5.40
C THR A 212 7.95 -7.75 -4.22
N HIS A 213 7.77 -7.18 -3.03
CA HIS A 213 8.07 -7.84 -1.77
C HIS A 213 6.83 -8.49 -1.13
N ASP A 214 5.63 -8.30 -1.69
CA ASP A 214 4.38 -8.89 -1.22
C ASP A 214 4.03 -10.19 -1.94
N ILE A 215 4.10 -11.31 -1.23
CA ILE A 215 3.79 -12.66 -1.74
C ILE A 215 2.33 -12.77 -2.14
N SER A 216 1.43 -12.14 -1.38
CA SER A 216 -0.03 -12.22 -1.59
C SER A 216 -0.40 -11.67 -2.97
N VAL A 217 0.27 -10.60 -3.39
CA VAL A 217 0.12 -10.04 -4.75
C VAL A 217 0.63 -11.00 -5.81
N VAL A 218 1.77 -11.66 -5.59
CA VAL A 218 2.34 -12.64 -6.54
C VAL A 218 1.45 -13.87 -6.69
N VAL A 219 0.91 -14.40 -5.59
CA VAL A 219 -0.04 -15.52 -5.57
C VAL A 219 -1.27 -15.24 -6.44
N GLN A 220 -1.73 -14.00 -6.48
CA GLN A 220 -2.90 -13.59 -7.26
C GLN A 220 -2.60 -13.29 -8.74
N THR A 221 -1.38 -12.83 -9.06
CA THR A 221 -1.09 -12.23 -10.37
C THR A 221 -0.18 -13.06 -11.27
N CYS A 222 0.68 -13.89 -10.69
CA CYS A 222 1.77 -14.56 -11.39
C CYS A 222 1.50 -16.06 -11.61
N ASP A 223 2.07 -16.61 -12.69
CA ASP A 223 1.99 -18.03 -13.02
C ASP A 223 3.18 -18.80 -12.41
N ARG A 224 4.39 -18.20 -12.46
CA ARG A 224 5.62 -18.69 -11.82
C ARG A 224 6.23 -17.64 -10.90
N VAL A 225 7.04 -18.08 -9.93
CA VAL A 225 7.80 -17.20 -9.04
C VAL A 225 9.28 -17.59 -9.03
N ALA A 226 10.16 -16.61 -8.90
CA ALA A 226 11.55 -16.74 -8.50
C ALA A 226 11.75 -16.00 -7.16
N VAL A 227 12.06 -16.75 -6.11
CA VAL A 227 12.31 -16.23 -4.75
C VAL A 227 13.80 -15.91 -4.62
N MET A 228 14.13 -14.64 -4.43
CA MET A 228 15.50 -14.12 -4.42
C MET A 228 15.93 -13.71 -3.00
N TYR A 229 17.17 -14.03 -2.65
CA TYR A 229 17.79 -13.64 -1.38
C TYR A 229 19.30 -13.41 -1.56
N GLY A 230 19.81 -12.28 -1.04
CA GLY A 230 21.24 -11.98 -1.06
C GLY A 230 21.93 -12.13 -2.42
N GLY A 231 21.28 -11.72 -3.51
CA GLY A 231 21.82 -11.78 -4.87
C GLY A 231 21.62 -13.10 -5.62
N HIS A 232 20.96 -14.11 -5.04
CA HIS A 232 20.72 -15.42 -5.68
C HIS A 232 19.23 -15.80 -5.69
N ILE A 233 18.83 -16.66 -6.63
CA ILE A 233 17.53 -17.35 -6.59
C ILE A 233 17.64 -18.53 -5.62
N MET A 234 16.79 -18.53 -4.61
CA MET A 234 16.68 -19.58 -3.59
C MET A 234 15.69 -20.67 -4.00
N GLU A 235 14.63 -20.29 -4.68
CA GLU A 235 13.58 -21.22 -5.10
C GLU A 235 12.82 -20.65 -6.30
N THR A 236 12.43 -21.50 -7.26
CA THR A 236 11.64 -21.09 -8.42
C THR A 236 10.69 -22.20 -8.86
N GLY A 237 9.54 -21.84 -9.42
CA GLY A 237 8.53 -22.80 -9.87
C GLY A 237 7.12 -22.19 -9.94
N PRO A 238 6.08 -23.01 -10.19
CA PRO A 238 4.69 -22.54 -10.17
C PRO A 238 4.36 -21.90 -8.82
N VAL A 239 3.77 -20.70 -8.84
CA VAL A 239 3.58 -19.86 -7.65
C VAL A 239 2.91 -20.62 -6.50
N ARG A 240 1.79 -21.30 -6.80
CA ARG A 240 1.02 -22.05 -5.80
C ARG A 240 1.80 -23.23 -5.21
N ALA A 241 2.67 -23.86 -5.99
CA ALA A 241 3.47 -24.99 -5.53
C ALA A 241 4.63 -24.53 -4.65
N VAL A 242 5.29 -23.41 -5.01
CA VAL A 242 6.40 -22.84 -4.23
C VAL A 242 5.92 -22.32 -2.87
N PHE A 243 4.80 -21.60 -2.81
CA PHE A 243 4.29 -21.06 -1.53
C PHE A 243 3.45 -22.07 -0.74
N GLY A 244 2.83 -23.05 -1.39
CA GLY A 244 2.09 -24.12 -0.70
C GLY A 244 2.99 -25.21 -0.11
N GLU A 245 4.04 -25.62 -0.83
CA GLU A 245 4.98 -26.66 -0.40
C GLU A 245 6.43 -26.23 -0.62
N PRO A 246 6.91 -25.19 0.09
CA PRO A 246 8.26 -24.69 -0.10
C PRO A 246 9.32 -25.74 0.25
N PHE A 247 10.42 -25.74 -0.51
CA PHE A 247 11.61 -26.55 -0.27
C PHE A 247 12.69 -25.80 0.50
N HIS A 248 12.83 -24.49 0.27
CA HIS A 248 13.90 -23.71 0.89
C HIS A 248 13.45 -23.10 2.24
N PRO A 249 14.25 -23.20 3.33
CA PRO A 249 13.89 -22.65 4.64
C PRO A 249 13.58 -21.15 4.66
N TYR A 250 14.21 -20.36 3.79
CA TYR A 250 13.86 -18.95 3.60
C TYR A 250 12.42 -18.78 3.07
N THR A 251 12.03 -19.52 2.03
CA THR A 251 10.66 -19.51 1.50
C THR A 251 9.66 -19.94 2.57
N MET A 252 10.00 -20.95 3.40
CA MET A 252 9.16 -21.36 4.54
C MET A 252 8.95 -20.22 5.54
N GLY A 253 10.03 -19.52 5.92
CA GLY A 253 9.94 -18.39 6.83
C GLY A 253 9.16 -17.21 6.26
N LEU A 254 9.31 -16.96 4.95
CA LEU A 254 8.56 -15.94 4.23
C LEU A 254 7.06 -16.23 4.22
N THR A 255 6.67 -17.46 3.84
CA THR A 255 5.26 -17.89 3.84
C THR A 255 4.64 -17.79 5.23
N ASN A 256 5.37 -18.17 6.27
CA ASN A 256 4.88 -18.20 7.64
C ASN A 256 4.82 -16.82 8.32
N ALA A 257 5.41 -15.78 7.72
CA ALA A 257 5.49 -14.44 8.31
C ALA A 257 4.26 -13.56 8.03
N PHE A 258 3.34 -14.00 7.17
CA PHE A 258 2.13 -13.23 6.84
C PHE A 258 0.98 -13.50 7.81
N PRO A 259 0.29 -12.45 8.30
CA PRO A 259 -1.00 -12.62 8.93
C PRO A 259 -2.05 -12.99 7.88
N THR A 260 -2.87 -14.00 8.17
CA THR A 260 -4.06 -14.34 7.38
C THR A 260 -5.30 -13.66 7.98
N LEU A 261 -6.27 -13.28 7.16
CA LEU A 261 -7.51 -12.62 7.62
C LEU A 261 -8.28 -13.43 8.68
N GLU A 262 -8.31 -14.75 8.53
CA GLU A 262 -9.07 -15.67 9.40
C GLU A 262 -8.18 -16.45 10.39
N GLY A 263 -6.89 -16.14 10.42
CA GLY A 263 -5.93 -16.82 11.28
C GLY A 263 -6.04 -16.35 12.73
N ALA A 264 -6.27 -17.29 13.66
CA ALA A 264 -6.25 -17.01 15.09
C ALA A 264 -4.99 -16.24 15.51
N GLN A 265 -5.12 -15.36 16.53
CA GLN A 265 -4.10 -14.45 17.11
C GLN A 265 -2.81 -15.13 17.66
N ARG A 266 -2.22 -16.08 16.95
CA ARG A 266 -0.93 -16.71 17.26
C ARG A 266 0.20 -15.76 16.86
N GLU A 267 1.24 -15.67 17.69
CA GLU A 267 2.40 -14.83 17.40
C GLU A 267 2.97 -15.14 16.00
N LEU A 268 3.10 -14.12 15.15
CA LEU A 268 3.60 -14.28 13.78
C LEU A 268 5.04 -14.76 13.79
N ILE A 269 5.37 -15.64 12.86
CA ILE A 269 6.75 -16.06 12.64
C ILE A 269 7.51 -14.89 12.01
N SER A 270 8.65 -14.53 12.59
CA SER A 270 9.56 -13.53 12.02
C SER A 270 10.91 -14.20 11.77
N ILE A 271 11.49 -13.97 10.60
CA ILE A 271 12.85 -14.43 10.28
C ILE A 271 13.84 -13.50 10.99
N PRO A 272 14.56 -13.95 12.04
CA PRO A 272 15.46 -13.08 12.80
C PRO A 272 16.66 -12.63 11.97
N GLY A 273 17.33 -11.58 12.40
CA GLY A 273 18.51 -11.03 11.74
C GLY A 273 18.21 -10.11 10.56
N ALA A 274 19.29 -9.63 9.94
CA ALA A 274 19.26 -8.83 8.73
C ALA A 274 19.85 -9.62 7.53
N PRO A 275 19.49 -9.27 6.28
CA PRO A 275 20.17 -9.78 5.09
C PRO A 275 21.71 -9.69 5.18
N PRO A 276 22.45 -10.60 4.51
CA PRO A 276 23.90 -10.56 4.52
C PRO A 276 24.44 -9.26 3.89
N ASN A 277 25.62 -8.83 4.37
CA ASN A 277 26.33 -7.72 3.74
C ASN A 277 26.88 -8.14 2.37
N LEU A 278 26.40 -7.50 1.31
CA LEU A 278 26.78 -7.81 -0.08
C LEU A 278 28.16 -7.26 -0.49
N LEU A 279 28.83 -6.48 0.35
CA LEU A 279 30.26 -6.15 0.18
C LEU A 279 31.16 -7.36 0.43
N ASN A 280 30.82 -8.17 1.45
CA ASN A 280 31.56 -9.35 1.87
C ASN A 280 30.58 -10.50 2.09
N PRO A 281 29.99 -11.04 1.02
CA PRO A 281 28.88 -11.95 1.17
C PRO A 281 29.38 -13.34 1.62
N PRO A 282 28.56 -14.15 2.31
CA PRO A 282 28.98 -15.44 2.87
C PRO A 282 29.59 -16.39 1.83
N ALA A 283 30.60 -17.17 2.23
CA ALA A 283 31.28 -18.12 1.34
C ALA A 283 30.37 -19.30 0.92
N GLY A 284 29.44 -19.71 1.79
CA GLY A 284 28.45 -20.75 1.50
C GLY A 284 27.06 -20.20 1.15
N CYS A 285 26.01 -20.91 1.57
CA CYS A 285 24.62 -20.48 1.44
C CYS A 285 24.42 -19.08 2.04
N ARG A 286 23.90 -18.14 1.24
CA ARG A 286 23.63 -16.76 1.66
C ARG A 286 22.70 -16.67 2.88
N PHE A 287 21.82 -17.67 3.07
CA PHE A 287 20.86 -17.73 4.17
C PHE A 287 21.34 -18.50 5.41
N ALA A 288 22.54 -19.08 5.40
CA ALA A 288 23.01 -19.96 6.48
C ALA A 288 22.95 -19.33 7.88
N GLU A 289 23.28 -18.04 8.02
CA GLU A 289 23.25 -17.34 9.31
C GLU A 289 21.84 -17.12 9.87
N ARG A 290 20.81 -17.15 9.02
CA ARG A 290 19.40 -16.97 9.40
C ARG A 290 18.58 -18.25 9.30
N CYS A 291 19.17 -19.32 8.78
CA CYS A 291 18.53 -20.62 8.68
C CYS A 291 18.60 -21.37 10.03
N PRO A 292 17.46 -21.83 10.57
CA PRO A 292 17.44 -22.67 11.79
C PRO A 292 18.00 -24.07 11.56
N PHE A 293 18.06 -24.51 10.29
CA PHE A 293 18.52 -25.85 9.89
C PHE A 293 19.93 -25.85 9.27
N ALA A 294 20.67 -24.73 9.39
CA ALA A 294 22.00 -24.61 8.80
C ALA A 294 22.98 -25.64 9.38
N THR A 295 23.72 -26.30 8.50
CA THR A 295 24.83 -27.21 8.82
C THR A 295 26.17 -26.54 8.45
N ASP A 296 27.30 -27.14 8.85
CA ASP A 296 28.63 -26.65 8.47
C ASP A 296 28.80 -26.55 6.95
N ARG A 297 28.27 -27.54 6.21
CA ARG A 297 28.24 -27.52 4.75
C ARG A 297 27.54 -26.28 4.20
N CYS A 298 26.45 -25.84 4.83
CA CYS A 298 25.75 -24.62 4.42
C CYS A 298 26.61 -23.36 4.58
N ARG A 299 27.57 -23.36 5.51
CA ARG A 299 28.45 -22.22 5.77
C ARG A 299 29.66 -22.18 4.84
N SER A 300 30.10 -23.33 4.34
CA SER A 300 31.29 -23.45 3.50
C SER A 300 31.00 -23.58 1.99
N GLU A 301 29.82 -24.07 1.60
CA GLU A 301 29.47 -24.37 0.21
C GLU A 301 28.18 -23.66 -0.22
N THR A 302 28.19 -23.01 -1.38
CA THR A 302 26.99 -22.44 -1.99
C THR A 302 26.15 -23.54 -2.62
N PRO A 303 24.89 -23.74 -2.21
CA PRO A 303 24.01 -24.73 -2.83
C PRO A 303 23.68 -24.32 -4.27
N ALA A 304 23.72 -25.29 -5.20
CA ALA A 304 23.27 -25.08 -6.57
C ALA A 304 21.75 -25.07 -6.65
N LEU A 305 21.20 -24.32 -7.61
CA LEU A 305 19.76 -24.34 -7.91
C LEU A 305 19.41 -25.67 -8.60
N GLN A 306 18.99 -26.67 -7.84
CA GLN A 306 18.72 -28.02 -8.31
C GLN A 306 17.23 -28.26 -8.57
N ASP A 307 16.91 -29.10 -9.56
CA ASP A 307 15.55 -29.55 -9.85
C ASP A 307 15.04 -30.43 -8.69
N VAL A 308 13.88 -30.06 -8.15
CA VAL A 308 13.19 -30.78 -7.05
C VAL A 308 11.87 -31.39 -7.51
N GLY A 309 11.64 -31.47 -8.82
CA GLY A 309 10.48 -32.06 -9.46
C GLY A 309 9.39 -31.04 -9.84
N GLU A 310 8.54 -31.42 -10.79
CA GLU A 310 7.35 -30.66 -11.21
C GLU A 310 7.67 -29.24 -11.72
N GLY A 311 8.85 -29.05 -12.32
CA GLY A 311 9.30 -27.73 -12.79
C GLY A 311 9.65 -26.77 -11.66
N ARG A 312 9.94 -27.28 -10.46
CA ARG A 312 10.44 -26.52 -9.32
C ARG A 312 11.95 -26.71 -9.18
N GLN A 313 12.65 -25.67 -8.73
CA GLN A 313 14.06 -25.75 -8.38
C GLN A 313 14.31 -25.05 -7.05
N ALA A 314 15.25 -25.57 -6.25
CA ALA A 314 15.60 -24.99 -4.95
C ALA A 314 17.12 -25.01 -4.71
N ALA A 315 17.67 -23.91 -4.23
CA ALA A 315 19.07 -23.77 -3.84
C ALA A 315 19.25 -24.12 -2.35
N CYS A 316 18.87 -25.34 -1.96
CA CYS A 316 19.10 -25.90 -0.63
C CYS A 316 19.99 -27.13 -0.73
N HIS A 317 20.88 -27.37 0.24
CA HIS A 317 21.67 -28.61 0.30
C HIS A 317 20.83 -29.84 0.68
N TYR A 318 19.64 -29.65 1.25
CA TYR A 318 18.79 -30.72 1.81
C TYR A 318 17.33 -30.63 1.36
N PRO A 319 17.01 -30.54 0.04
CA PRO A 319 15.63 -30.48 -0.43
C PRO A 319 14.81 -31.71 -0.02
N GLU A 320 15.43 -32.87 0.14
CA GLU A 320 14.81 -34.11 0.59
C GLU A 320 14.25 -34.03 2.02
N ARG A 321 14.77 -33.10 2.84
CA ARG A 321 14.29 -32.84 4.21
C ARG A 321 13.23 -31.75 4.29
N ALA A 322 12.78 -31.21 3.15
CA ALA A 322 11.83 -30.10 3.13
C ALA A 322 10.55 -30.37 3.92
N VAL A 323 10.01 -31.60 3.87
CA VAL A 323 8.80 -31.97 4.64
C VAL A 323 9.03 -31.80 6.15
N GLU A 324 10.16 -32.28 6.66
CA GLU A 324 10.55 -32.13 8.07
C GLU A 324 10.73 -30.66 8.44
N PHE A 325 11.46 -29.92 7.61
CA PHE A 325 11.74 -28.50 7.83
C PHE A 325 10.46 -27.65 7.82
N ARG A 326 9.48 -27.94 6.97
CA ARG A 326 8.19 -27.21 6.97
C ARG A 326 7.47 -27.33 8.31
N VAL A 327 7.37 -28.54 8.86
CA VAL A 327 6.70 -28.78 10.14
C VAL A 327 7.40 -28.04 11.29
N GLN A 328 8.74 -28.02 11.28
CA GLN A 328 9.52 -27.32 12.30
C GLN A 328 9.42 -25.79 12.11
N ALA A 329 9.56 -25.30 10.88
CA ALA A 329 9.54 -23.87 10.55
C ALA A 329 8.18 -23.20 10.82
N MET A 330 7.11 -23.96 11.01
CA MET A 330 5.79 -23.46 11.47
C MET A 330 5.75 -23.13 12.97
N ARG A 331 6.83 -23.29 13.71
CA ARG A 331 6.89 -23.04 15.16
C ARG A 331 7.84 -21.88 15.47
N ASN A 332 7.41 -20.98 16.37
CA ASN A 332 8.23 -19.84 16.78
C ASN A 332 9.53 -20.26 17.49
N ASP A 333 9.51 -21.36 18.26
CA ASP A 333 10.70 -21.90 18.95
C ASP A 333 11.86 -22.21 17.98
N THR A 334 11.53 -22.67 16.77
CA THR A 334 12.50 -23.01 15.73
C THR A 334 13.26 -21.75 15.25
N TRP A 335 12.56 -20.63 15.12
CA TRP A 335 13.17 -19.35 14.74
C TRP A 335 13.82 -18.65 15.94
N GLN A 336 13.32 -18.84 17.16
CA GLN A 336 13.92 -18.26 18.37
C GLN A 336 15.38 -18.70 18.57
N VAL A 337 15.74 -19.94 18.24
CA VAL A 337 17.13 -20.42 18.30
C VAL A 337 18.06 -19.58 17.41
N VAL A 338 17.57 -19.13 16.26
CA VAL A 338 18.32 -18.22 15.37
C VAL A 338 18.43 -16.83 16.01
N GLY A 339 17.33 -16.33 16.57
CA GLY A 339 17.32 -15.06 17.30
C GLY A 339 18.31 -15.03 18.46
N GLU A 340 18.37 -16.11 19.26
CA GLU A 340 19.34 -16.27 20.35
C GLU A 340 20.77 -16.28 19.84
N ARG A 341 21.05 -17.03 18.76
CA ARG A 341 22.37 -17.05 18.10
C ARG A 341 22.81 -15.67 17.63
N LEU A 342 21.87 -14.84 17.16
CA LEU A 342 22.13 -13.49 16.68
C LEU A 342 22.05 -12.42 17.79
N GLY A 343 21.74 -12.80 19.03
CA GLY A 343 21.59 -11.87 20.15
C GLY A 343 20.29 -11.05 20.14
N GLU A 344 19.32 -11.40 19.29
CA GLU A 344 18.04 -10.68 19.11
C GLU A 344 16.92 -11.17 20.04
N TYR A 345 17.15 -12.22 20.83
CA TYR A 345 16.14 -12.75 21.75
C TYR A 345 15.73 -11.72 22.82
N VAL A 346 14.44 -11.43 22.91
CA VAL A 346 13.84 -10.60 23.96
C VAL A 346 13.31 -11.56 25.04
N GLN A 347 13.84 -11.44 26.27
CA GLN A 347 13.24 -12.12 27.42
C GLN A 347 11.77 -11.72 27.51
N THR A 348 10.87 -12.69 27.41
CA THR A 348 9.43 -12.45 27.57
C THR A 348 9.15 -12.06 29.01
N GLY A 349 8.43 -10.96 29.20
CA GLY A 349 7.81 -10.67 30.49
C GLY A 349 6.73 -11.69 30.82
N VAL A 350 6.30 -11.75 32.07
CA VAL A 350 5.06 -12.47 32.41
C VAL A 350 3.92 -11.69 31.72
N PRO A 351 3.14 -12.31 30.80
CA PRO A 351 2.01 -11.62 30.19
C PRO A 351 1.08 -11.10 31.28
N LEU A 352 0.68 -9.83 31.22
CA LEU A 352 -0.41 -9.35 32.07
C LEU A 352 -1.65 -10.20 31.72
N GLU A 353 -2.36 -10.72 32.72
CA GLU A 353 -3.66 -11.35 32.45
C GLU A 353 -4.52 -10.35 31.66
N LYS A 354 -5.09 -10.81 30.53
CA LYS A 354 -6.05 -10.03 29.73
C LYS A 354 -7.29 -9.74 30.58
N THR A 355 -7.17 -8.77 31.47
CA THR A 355 -8.29 -8.16 32.15
C THR A 355 -8.72 -7.05 31.21
N GLN A 356 -9.76 -7.28 30.39
CA GLN A 356 -10.37 -6.19 29.63
C GLN A 356 -10.90 -5.17 30.64
N SER A 357 -10.07 -4.18 30.97
CA SER A 357 -10.53 -3.04 31.75
C SER A 357 -11.51 -2.28 30.87
N ARG A 358 -12.70 -2.01 31.40
CA ARG A 358 -13.67 -1.10 30.77
C ARG A 358 -13.40 0.36 31.12
N ASP A 359 -12.25 0.65 31.75
CA ASP A 359 -11.84 2.00 32.09
C ASP A 359 -11.42 2.72 30.81
N ARG A 360 -12.16 3.79 30.49
CA ARG A 360 -11.90 4.63 29.33
C ARG A 360 -10.63 5.44 29.57
N LEU A 361 -9.63 5.25 28.72
CA LEU A 361 -8.44 6.09 28.68
C LEU A 361 -8.72 7.40 27.94
N MET A 362 -9.41 7.29 26.79
CA MET A 362 -9.73 8.42 25.93
C MET A 362 -11.15 8.29 25.39
N GLN A 363 -11.87 9.42 25.34
CA GLN A 363 -13.18 9.55 24.73
C GLN A 363 -13.13 10.65 23.67
N VAL A 364 -13.59 10.33 22.47
CA VAL A 364 -13.69 11.25 21.33
C VAL A 364 -15.16 11.48 21.01
N ASP A 365 -15.62 12.73 21.07
CA ASP A 365 -16.99 13.13 20.73
C ASP A 365 -17.02 14.08 19.54
N ARG A 366 -17.70 13.66 18.47
CA ARG A 366 -18.00 14.42 17.25
C ARG A 366 -16.81 15.24 16.75
N LEU A 367 -15.66 14.59 16.67
CA LEU A 367 -14.40 15.20 16.25
C LEU A 367 -14.44 15.55 14.78
N THR A 368 -14.13 16.80 14.46
CA THR A 368 -14.14 17.33 13.09
C THR A 368 -12.86 18.10 12.80
N ARG A 369 -12.34 17.94 11.58
CA ARG A 369 -11.21 18.69 11.06
C ARG A 369 -11.46 19.13 9.62
N GLU A 370 -11.47 20.44 9.43
CA GLU A 370 -11.54 21.10 8.14
C GLU A 370 -10.21 21.81 7.84
N PHE A 371 -9.78 21.78 6.58
CA PHE A 371 -8.64 22.56 6.09
C PHE A 371 -9.09 23.52 4.99
N ASP A 372 -8.64 24.77 5.07
CA ASP A 372 -8.89 25.76 4.01
C ASP A 372 -8.06 25.41 2.77
N VAL A 373 -8.69 25.44 1.59
CA VAL A 373 -8.02 25.29 0.30
C VAL A 373 -7.74 26.69 -0.24
N ASP A 374 -6.47 27.10 -0.18
CA ASP A 374 -6.03 28.35 -0.80
C ASP A 374 -6.29 28.30 -2.32
N GLY A 375 -7.27 29.07 -2.78
CA GLY A 375 -7.38 29.40 -4.20
C GLY A 375 -6.12 30.16 -4.59
N GLY A 376 -5.38 29.68 -5.60
CA GLY A 376 -4.12 30.30 -6.04
C GLY A 376 -4.23 31.81 -6.31
N LEU A 377 -3.11 32.48 -6.59
CA LEU A 377 -2.93 33.95 -6.72
C LEU A 377 -4.09 34.76 -7.38
N LEU A 378 -4.87 34.16 -8.28
CA LEU A 378 -6.04 34.74 -8.96
C LEU A 378 -7.35 34.79 -8.12
N ALA A 379 -7.42 34.15 -6.94
CA ALA A 379 -8.59 34.14 -6.05
C ALA A 379 -8.72 35.42 -5.19
N SER A 380 -7.75 36.34 -5.26
CA SER A 380 -7.74 37.62 -4.55
C SER A 380 -8.52 38.75 -5.26
N LEU A 381 -9.16 38.45 -6.40
CA LEU A 381 -9.83 39.41 -7.27
C LEU A 381 -11.28 39.72 -6.79
N PRO A 382 -11.64 40.98 -6.48
CA PRO A 382 -12.83 41.38 -5.68
C PRO A 382 -14.22 41.17 -6.32
N TRP A 383 -14.27 40.61 -7.52
CA TRP A 383 -15.45 40.39 -8.36
C TRP A 383 -15.86 38.91 -8.50
N ARG A 384 -15.08 37.95 -7.99
CA ARG A 384 -15.52 36.55 -7.82
C ARG A 384 -15.87 36.32 -6.35
N LYS A 385 -17.11 35.91 -6.08
CA LYS A 385 -17.48 35.38 -4.75
C LYS A 385 -16.53 34.21 -4.46
N ASN A 386 -15.63 34.38 -3.48
CA ASN A 386 -14.86 33.29 -2.93
C ASN A 386 -15.84 32.30 -2.31
N VAL A 387 -16.02 31.15 -2.95
CA VAL A 387 -16.53 29.97 -2.26
C VAL A 387 -15.32 29.47 -1.47
N GLU A 388 -15.31 29.68 -0.15
CA GLU A 388 -14.33 29.06 0.74
C GLU A 388 -14.43 27.55 0.55
N ARG A 389 -13.49 26.97 -0.19
CA ARG A 389 -13.41 25.53 -0.38
C ARG A 389 -12.66 24.96 0.81
N LYS A 390 -13.31 24.07 1.54
CA LYS A 390 -12.72 23.39 2.69
C LYS A 390 -12.62 21.89 2.40
N VAL A 391 -11.50 21.29 2.80
CA VAL A 391 -11.35 19.83 2.83
C VAL A 391 -11.91 19.32 4.15
N HIS A 392 -12.94 18.48 4.10
CA HIS A 392 -13.49 17.78 5.26
C HIS A 392 -12.67 16.51 5.51
N ALA A 393 -11.54 16.65 6.21
CA ALA A 393 -10.61 15.55 6.43
C ALA A 393 -11.12 14.55 7.49
N VAL A 394 -11.81 15.06 8.52
CA VAL A 394 -12.50 14.27 9.53
C VAL A 394 -13.85 14.92 9.78
N ASP A 395 -14.92 14.14 9.78
CA ASP A 395 -16.29 14.62 9.88
C ASP A 395 -17.04 13.92 11.01
N SER A 396 -17.13 14.60 12.15
CA SER A 396 -18.00 14.28 13.28
C SER A 396 -17.84 12.87 13.86
N ILE A 397 -16.61 12.32 13.87
CA ILE A 397 -16.36 10.96 14.35
C ILE A 397 -16.39 10.86 15.87
N SER A 398 -16.89 9.74 16.40
CA SER A 398 -16.96 9.49 17.85
C SER A 398 -16.57 8.05 18.19
N PHE A 399 -15.71 7.87 19.20
CA PHE A 399 -15.31 6.56 19.70
C PHE A 399 -14.63 6.65 21.08
N ASP A 400 -14.56 5.51 21.76
CA ASP A 400 -13.82 5.33 23.02
C ASP A 400 -12.59 4.45 22.78
N LEU A 401 -11.49 4.75 23.50
CA LEU A 401 -10.31 3.91 23.66
C LEU A 401 -10.17 3.50 25.14
N TYR A 402 -10.09 2.21 25.41
CA TYR A 402 -9.94 1.64 26.74
C TYR A 402 -8.47 1.40 27.11
N GLN A 403 -8.18 1.35 28.40
CA GLN A 403 -6.82 1.11 28.88
C GLN A 403 -6.32 -0.30 28.48
N GLY A 404 -5.15 -0.35 27.83
CA GLY A 404 -4.54 -1.58 27.34
C GLY A 404 -5.21 -2.13 26.07
N GLU A 405 -6.09 -1.38 25.42
CA GLU A 405 -6.72 -1.74 24.14
C GLU A 405 -5.84 -1.32 22.96
N VAL A 406 -5.84 -2.13 21.89
CA VAL A 406 -5.42 -1.69 20.56
C VAL A 406 -6.66 -1.48 19.70
N LEU A 407 -7.01 -0.22 19.43
CA LEU A 407 -8.07 0.15 18.49
C LEU A 407 -7.47 0.33 17.08
N GLY A 408 -7.91 -0.47 16.13
CA GLY A 408 -7.60 -0.33 14.71
C GLY A 408 -8.40 0.80 14.07
N LEU A 409 -7.74 1.61 13.25
CA LEU A 409 -8.40 2.58 12.36
C LEU A 409 -8.03 2.22 10.92
N ALA A 410 -8.99 1.65 10.19
CA ALA A 410 -8.81 1.10 8.84
C ALA A 410 -9.47 1.97 7.78
N GLY A 411 -8.96 1.94 6.54
CA GLY A 411 -9.62 2.57 5.39
C GLY A 411 -8.63 2.93 4.29
N GLU A 412 -9.13 3.27 3.10
CA GLU A 412 -8.31 3.72 1.97
C GLU A 412 -7.53 5.00 2.27
N SER A 413 -6.53 5.29 1.44
CA SER A 413 -5.75 6.52 1.55
C SER A 413 -6.66 7.75 1.43
N GLY A 414 -6.39 8.80 2.21
CA GLY A 414 -7.19 10.02 2.25
C GLY A 414 -8.51 9.93 3.04
N SER A 415 -8.80 8.81 3.71
CA SER A 415 -10.04 8.69 4.50
C SER A 415 -10.08 9.48 5.82
N GLY A 416 -8.97 10.10 6.24
CA GLY A 416 -8.88 10.92 7.46
C GLY A 416 -8.14 10.29 8.65
N LYS A 417 -7.53 9.11 8.46
CA LYS A 417 -6.92 8.32 9.56
C LYS A 417 -5.70 8.99 10.20
N THR A 418 -4.72 9.39 9.40
CA THR A 418 -3.52 10.12 9.88
C THR A 418 -3.92 11.42 10.57
N THR A 419 -4.84 12.20 9.97
CA THR A 419 -5.37 13.42 10.57
C THR A 419 -6.04 13.17 11.92
N THR A 420 -6.81 12.09 12.03
CA THR A 420 -7.38 11.64 13.31
C THR A 420 -6.26 11.36 14.31
N GLY A 421 -5.28 10.53 13.95
CA GLY A 421 -4.14 10.21 14.80
C GLY A 421 -3.37 11.45 15.29
N GLU A 422 -3.08 12.40 14.41
CA GLU A 422 -2.39 13.65 14.77
C GLU A 422 -3.18 14.53 15.73
N MET A 423 -4.52 14.54 15.63
CA MET A 423 -5.39 15.22 16.60
C MET A 423 -5.37 14.52 17.96
N LEU A 424 -5.39 13.18 17.99
CA LEU A 424 -5.36 12.40 19.24
C LEU A 424 -4.09 12.64 20.07
N VAL A 425 -2.97 13.06 19.46
CA VAL A 425 -1.72 13.43 20.14
C VAL A 425 -1.48 14.95 20.20
N ARG A 426 -2.46 15.76 19.78
CA ARG A 426 -2.40 17.24 19.80
C ARG A 426 -1.19 17.80 19.03
N LEU A 427 -0.92 17.20 17.86
CA LEU A 427 -0.07 17.75 16.80
C LEU A 427 -0.88 18.67 15.88
N GLN A 428 -2.17 18.35 15.69
CA GLN A 428 -3.16 19.22 15.08
C GLN A 428 -4.28 19.55 16.06
N ASP A 429 -4.85 20.75 15.95
CA ASP A 429 -6.02 21.16 16.72
C ASP A 429 -7.32 20.79 15.97
N PRO A 430 -8.35 20.26 16.65
CA PRO A 430 -9.64 20.02 16.02
C PRO A 430 -10.31 21.32 15.59
N THR A 431 -11.13 21.26 14.54
CA THR A 431 -12.01 22.36 14.16
C THR A 431 -13.20 22.45 15.12
N SER A 432 -13.75 21.29 15.48
CA SER A 432 -14.79 21.14 16.51
C SER A 432 -14.77 19.72 17.08
N GLY A 433 -15.56 19.50 18.14
CA GLY A 433 -15.58 18.24 18.89
C GLY A 433 -14.55 18.23 20.02
N ASP A 434 -14.66 17.21 20.87
CA ASP A 434 -13.91 17.11 22.11
C ASP A 434 -13.11 15.81 22.18
N ILE A 435 -11.90 15.88 22.73
CA ILE A 435 -11.05 14.72 23.00
C ILE A 435 -10.70 14.74 24.49
N LEU A 436 -11.33 13.86 25.27
CA LEU A 436 -11.12 13.73 26.70
C LEU A 436 -10.07 12.65 26.96
N PHE A 437 -8.97 12.99 27.64
CA PHE A 437 -7.95 12.05 28.13
C PHE A 437 -7.94 12.06 29.65
N ASP A 438 -8.16 10.90 30.30
CA ASP A 438 -8.44 10.79 31.74
C ASP A 438 -9.50 11.81 32.24
N GLY A 439 -10.53 12.07 31.41
CA GLY A 439 -11.62 13.00 31.71
C GLY A 439 -11.31 14.48 31.50
N GLN A 440 -10.10 14.85 31.05
CA GLN A 440 -9.74 16.24 30.72
C GLN A 440 -9.67 16.47 29.21
N ASN A 441 -10.24 17.57 28.72
CA ASN A 441 -10.19 17.90 27.31
C ASN A 441 -8.80 18.38 26.87
N ILE A 442 -8.14 17.62 25.98
CA ILE A 442 -6.78 17.93 25.54
C ILE A 442 -6.71 19.21 24.70
N ALA A 443 -7.82 19.61 24.06
CA ALA A 443 -7.90 20.85 23.29
C ALA A 443 -7.77 22.10 24.19
N GLU A 444 -8.11 21.98 25.47
CA GLU A 444 -8.05 23.05 26.46
C GLU A 444 -6.70 23.08 27.21
N MET A 445 -5.93 21.99 27.19
CA MET A 445 -4.65 21.90 27.90
C MET A 445 -3.61 22.90 27.37
N ARG A 446 -2.87 23.53 28.29
CA ARG A 446 -1.82 24.51 27.98
C ARG A 446 -0.57 24.23 28.82
N LYS A 447 0.58 24.70 28.35
CA LYS A 447 1.87 24.67 29.08
C LYS A 447 2.20 23.31 29.70
N ASP A 448 2.20 23.20 31.02
CA ASP A 448 2.65 22.03 31.77
C ASP A 448 1.68 20.85 31.62
N ASP A 449 0.37 21.09 31.60
CA ASP A 449 -0.64 20.03 31.38
C ASP A 449 -0.45 19.39 30.00
N LEU A 450 -0.23 20.22 28.97
CA LEU A 450 0.05 19.72 27.62
C LEU A 450 1.39 18.97 27.58
N LYS A 451 2.40 19.42 28.31
CA LYS A 451 3.70 18.74 28.40
C LYS A 451 3.56 17.38 29.09
N GLN A 452 2.73 17.27 30.12
CA GLN A 452 2.43 16.02 30.81
C GLN A 452 1.61 15.07 29.93
N PHE A 453 0.63 15.59 29.20
CA PHE A 453 -0.10 14.82 28.20
C PHE A 453 0.83 14.27 27.13
N ARG A 454 1.68 15.12 26.52
CA ARG A 454 2.66 14.70 25.50
C ARG A 454 3.69 13.70 26.03
N ARG A 455 4.00 13.69 27.32
CA ARG A 455 4.82 12.59 27.90
C ARG A 455 4.09 11.25 27.84
N SER A 456 2.78 11.27 28.06
CA SER A 456 1.91 10.10 28.21
C SER A 456 1.35 9.61 26.86
N ALA A 457 1.34 10.47 25.84
CA ALA A 457 0.84 10.22 24.50
C ALA A 457 1.96 10.42 23.46
N GLN A 458 2.26 9.39 22.68
CA GLN A 458 3.33 9.41 21.67
C GLN A 458 2.78 9.02 20.30
N MET A 459 3.52 9.34 19.23
CA MET A 459 3.17 8.95 17.87
C MET A 459 4.35 8.25 17.21
N MET A 460 4.07 7.10 16.58
CA MET A 460 4.96 6.45 15.62
C MET A 460 4.44 6.82 14.22
N PHE A 461 5.25 7.54 13.46
CA PHE A 461 4.87 8.04 12.15
C PHE A 461 5.15 7.01 11.04
N GLN A 462 4.44 7.16 9.91
CA GLN A 462 4.51 6.28 8.74
C GLN A 462 5.92 6.18 8.14
N ASP A 463 6.64 7.30 8.04
CA ASP A 463 7.97 7.36 7.42
C ASP A 463 9.09 7.57 8.47
N PRO A 464 9.88 6.53 8.81
CA PRO A 464 11.01 6.68 9.72
C PRO A 464 12.13 7.57 9.15
N TYR A 465 12.22 7.76 7.84
CA TYR A 465 13.24 8.60 7.22
C TYR A 465 13.01 10.09 7.48
N GLN A 466 11.75 10.51 7.59
CA GLN A 466 11.40 11.90 7.85
C GLN A 466 11.41 12.26 9.34
N THR A 467 11.32 11.26 10.23
CA THR A 467 11.10 11.49 11.67
C THR A 467 12.36 11.43 12.50
N LEU A 468 13.42 10.79 12.00
CA LEU A 468 14.73 10.72 12.64
C LEU A 468 15.62 11.85 12.11
N ASN A 469 16.12 12.71 13.00
CA ASN A 469 17.04 13.77 12.60
C ASN A 469 18.36 13.16 12.08
N PRO A 470 18.73 13.33 10.79
CA PRO A 470 19.89 12.65 10.20
C PRO A 470 21.23 13.13 10.75
N ARG A 471 21.24 14.24 11.51
CA ARG A 471 22.45 14.82 12.11
C ARG A 471 22.74 14.31 13.51
N PHE A 472 21.80 13.60 14.13
CA PHE A 472 21.93 13.10 15.49
C PHE A 472 22.24 11.60 15.42
N THR A 473 23.03 11.15 16.39
CA THR A 473 23.29 9.73 16.63
C THR A 473 22.03 9.03 17.17
N ILE A 474 21.98 7.71 17.10
CA ILE A 474 20.83 6.94 17.63
C ILE A 474 20.65 7.18 19.13
N TYR A 475 21.75 7.28 19.88
CA TYR A 475 21.67 7.61 21.31
C TYR A 475 21.02 8.97 21.54
N GLU A 476 21.44 10.01 20.82
CA GLU A 476 20.88 11.37 20.93
C GLU A 476 19.39 11.39 20.57
N ILE A 477 19.00 10.66 19.52
CA ILE A 477 17.59 10.59 19.08
C ILE A 477 16.69 9.94 20.13
N VAL A 478 17.14 8.85 20.75
CA VAL A 478 16.35 8.11 21.74
C VAL A 478 16.40 8.76 23.12
N SER A 479 17.48 9.47 23.48
CA SER A 479 17.60 10.20 24.75
C SER A 479 16.88 11.55 24.76
N GLU A 480 16.65 12.18 23.60
CA GLU A 480 15.99 13.48 23.49
C GLU A 480 14.67 13.60 24.30
N PRO A 481 13.69 12.66 24.20
CA PRO A 481 12.46 12.74 25.00
C PRO A 481 12.72 12.67 26.51
N VAL A 482 13.72 11.90 26.93
CA VAL A 482 14.11 11.73 28.34
C VAL A 482 14.60 13.06 28.92
N TYR A 483 15.42 13.79 28.16
CA TYR A 483 15.91 15.12 28.55
C TYR A 483 14.81 16.18 28.54
N ILE A 484 13.96 16.20 27.50
CA ILE A 484 12.85 17.18 27.38
C ILE A 484 11.90 17.08 28.58
N HIS A 485 11.57 15.86 28.98
CA HIS A 485 10.64 15.59 30.06
C HIS A 485 11.29 15.45 31.44
N LYS A 486 12.63 15.55 31.54
CA LYS A 486 13.39 15.40 32.78
C LYS A 486 13.03 14.10 33.53
N LEU A 487 13.01 12.98 32.79
CA LEU A 487 12.52 11.70 33.30
C LEU A 487 13.48 11.00 34.26
N GLU A 488 14.76 11.32 34.17
CA GLU A 488 15.82 10.68 34.93
C GLU A 488 16.69 11.72 35.66
N PRO A 489 17.22 11.39 36.85
CA PRO A 489 17.96 12.34 37.70
C PRO A 489 19.40 12.57 37.24
N ASP A 490 20.01 11.61 36.54
CA ASP A 490 21.40 11.62 36.13
C ASP A 490 21.64 10.86 34.82
N GLU A 491 22.82 11.05 34.24
CA GLU A 491 23.19 10.48 32.94
C GLU A 491 23.25 8.95 32.96
N ALA A 492 23.63 8.33 34.09
CA ALA A 492 23.70 6.87 34.19
C ALA A 492 22.30 6.25 34.11
N ALA A 493 21.30 6.90 34.71
CA ALA A 493 19.90 6.51 34.62
C ALA A 493 19.33 6.73 33.20
N VAL A 494 19.66 7.84 32.54
CA VAL A 494 19.31 8.08 31.12
C VAL A 494 19.85 6.96 30.25
N HIS A 495 21.14 6.64 30.40
CA HIS A 495 21.82 5.62 29.62
C HIS A 495 21.18 4.23 29.80
N LYS A 496 20.82 3.88 31.04
CA LYS A 496 20.09 2.64 31.35
C LYS A 496 18.72 2.59 30.67
N ARG A 497 17.98 3.70 30.66
CA ARG A 497 16.64 3.82 30.04
C ARG A 497 16.72 3.71 28.53
N VAL A 498 17.67 4.40 27.90
CA VAL A 498 17.92 4.35 26.45
C VAL A 498 18.34 2.95 26.01
N ARG A 499 19.26 2.31 26.74
CA ARG A 499 19.66 0.92 26.50
C ARG A 499 18.44 0.00 26.52
N LEU A 500 17.61 0.08 27.56
CA LEU A 500 16.41 -0.74 27.69
C LEU A 500 15.40 -0.48 26.56
N ALA A 501 15.21 0.77 26.13
CA ALA A 501 14.29 1.11 25.04
C ALA A 501 14.76 0.55 23.69
N LEU A 502 16.05 0.67 23.37
CA LEU A 502 16.65 0.08 22.16
C LEU A 502 16.55 -1.45 22.17
N GLU A 503 16.91 -2.08 23.30
CA GLU A 503 16.83 -3.53 23.46
C GLU A 503 15.38 -4.04 23.36
N ARG A 504 14.41 -3.33 23.95
CA ARG A 504 12.98 -3.63 23.84
C ARG A 504 12.47 -3.51 22.41
N ALA A 505 12.99 -2.56 21.63
CA ALA A 505 12.70 -2.45 20.20
C ALA A 505 13.43 -3.50 19.33
N GLY A 506 14.24 -4.37 19.92
CA GLY A 506 14.98 -5.44 19.23
C GLY A 506 16.28 -4.99 18.58
N LEU A 507 16.89 -3.90 19.06
CA LEU A 507 18.23 -3.45 18.66
C LEU A 507 19.24 -3.91 19.73
N LYS A 508 19.78 -5.12 19.57
CA LYS A 508 20.67 -5.78 20.53
C LYS A 508 22.03 -6.15 19.92
N PRO A 509 23.14 -6.01 20.66
CA PRO A 509 23.27 -5.18 21.88
C PRO A 509 23.12 -3.69 21.51
N ALA A 510 22.45 -2.92 22.36
CA ALA A 510 22.10 -1.52 22.06
C ALA A 510 23.33 -0.64 21.79
N GLU A 511 24.44 -0.94 22.47
CA GLU A 511 25.75 -0.29 22.36
C GLU A 511 26.27 -0.28 20.91
N THR A 512 25.90 -1.28 20.10
CA THR A 512 26.31 -1.38 18.69
C THR A 512 25.73 -0.26 17.82
N TYR A 513 24.63 0.35 18.28
CA TYR A 513 23.85 1.33 17.53
C TYR A 513 24.05 2.76 18.01
N TRP A 514 24.52 2.99 19.24
CA TRP A 514 24.51 4.31 19.88
C TRP A 514 25.16 5.41 19.05
N GLU A 515 26.37 5.17 18.56
CA GLU A 515 27.16 6.16 17.81
C GLU A 515 26.79 6.21 16.32
N ARG A 516 25.92 5.31 15.87
CA ARG A 516 25.49 5.29 14.46
C ARG A 516 24.54 6.43 14.17
N TYR A 517 24.50 6.84 12.91
CA TYR A 517 23.52 7.77 12.40
C TYR A 517 22.38 7.03 11.70
N PRO A 518 21.18 7.65 11.56
CA PRO A 518 20.07 7.04 10.85
C PRO A 518 20.46 6.49 9.49
N HIS A 519 21.26 7.24 8.71
CA HIS A 519 21.67 6.86 7.35
C HIS A 519 22.48 5.55 7.27
N GLU A 520 23.09 5.11 8.37
CA GLU A 520 23.91 3.90 8.48
C GLU A 520 23.08 2.66 8.89
N LEU A 521 21.79 2.83 9.16
CA LEU A 521 20.87 1.77 9.52
C LEU A 521 20.04 1.30 8.32
N SER A 522 19.70 0.01 8.31
CA SER A 522 18.65 -0.55 7.43
C SER A 522 17.28 0.06 7.75
N GLY A 523 16.34 0.00 6.81
CA GLY A 523 14.97 0.54 7.01
C GLY A 523 14.29 -0.06 8.25
N GLY A 524 14.38 -1.38 8.44
CA GLY A 524 13.85 -2.07 9.62
C GLY A 524 14.51 -1.63 10.94
N GLN A 525 15.82 -1.40 10.94
CA GLN A 525 16.53 -0.88 12.12
C GLN A 525 16.11 0.55 12.44
N ARG A 526 15.92 1.42 11.43
CA ARG A 526 15.41 2.78 11.65
C ARG A 526 14.02 2.77 12.26
N GLN A 527 13.13 1.90 11.77
CA GLN A 527 11.80 1.76 12.37
C GLN A 527 11.89 1.33 13.84
N ARG A 528 12.79 0.40 14.17
CA ARG A 528 13.04 0.01 15.56
C ARG A 528 13.58 1.16 16.41
N VAL A 529 14.41 2.05 15.85
CA VAL A 529 14.82 3.29 16.53
C VAL A 529 13.63 4.22 16.78
N ALA A 530 12.75 4.40 15.79
CA ALA A 530 11.53 5.21 15.95
C ALA A 530 10.62 4.63 17.04
N ILE A 531 10.46 3.30 17.08
CA ILE A 531 9.75 2.58 18.15
C ILE A 531 10.42 2.83 19.50
N ALA A 532 11.75 2.66 19.60
CA ALA A 532 12.51 2.90 20.83
C ALA A 532 12.31 4.33 21.36
N ARG A 533 12.37 5.33 20.46
CA ARG A 533 12.12 6.74 20.77
C ARG A 533 10.70 6.97 21.30
N ALA A 534 9.69 6.30 20.74
CA ALA A 534 8.31 6.43 21.21
C ALA A 534 8.08 5.78 22.58
N ILE A 535 8.71 4.63 22.88
CA ILE A 535 8.49 3.91 24.14
C ILE A 535 9.39 4.37 25.29
N VAL A 536 10.46 5.13 25.02
CA VAL A 536 11.44 5.55 26.04
C VAL A 536 10.80 6.37 27.18
N THR A 537 9.70 7.08 26.90
CA THR A 537 8.97 7.84 27.90
C THR A 537 8.04 6.99 28.77
N GLU A 538 7.91 5.69 28.47
CA GLU A 538 6.91 4.77 29.02
C GLU A 538 5.49 5.36 28.93
N PRO A 539 5.01 5.65 27.69
CA PRO A 539 3.72 6.29 27.48
C PRO A 539 2.57 5.38 27.89
N ARG A 540 1.38 5.95 28.13
CA ARG A 540 0.13 5.20 28.32
C ARG A 540 -0.60 4.97 26.99
N PHE A 541 -0.35 5.83 26.01
CA PHE A 541 -1.03 5.87 24.72
C PHE A 541 -0.03 6.10 23.58
N ILE A 542 -0.16 5.33 22.50
CA ILE A 542 0.60 5.53 21.27
C ILE A 542 -0.35 5.51 20.05
N VAL A 543 -0.26 6.54 19.21
CA VAL A 543 -0.78 6.46 17.83
C VAL A 543 0.29 5.83 16.96
N ALA A 544 0.00 4.68 16.36
CA ALA A 544 0.89 4.02 15.43
C ALA A 544 0.36 4.20 14.01
N ASP A 545 0.90 5.17 13.28
CA ASP A 545 0.47 5.52 11.94
C ASP A 545 1.23 4.71 10.90
N GLU A 546 0.58 3.67 10.36
CA GLU A 546 1.16 2.74 9.38
C GLU A 546 2.59 2.25 9.72
N PRO A 547 2.82 1.71 10.94
CA PRO A 547 4.18 1.48 11.45
C PRO A 547 4.95 0.38 10.71
N VAL A 548 4.35 -0.28 9.72
CA VAL A 548 4.90 -1.41 8.97
C VAL A 548 4.78 -1.32 7.45
N SER A 549 4.17 -0.26 6.90
CA SER A 549 3.84 -0.19 5.47
C SER A 549 5.07 -0.18 4.56
N MET A 550 6.20 0.37 5.03
CA MET A 550 7.46 0.44 4.29
C MET A 550 8.45 -0.70 4.63
N LEU A 551 8.00 -1.75 5.33
CA LEU A 551 8.87 -2.82 5.80
C LEU A 551 8.67 -4.12 5.01
N ASP A 552 9.79 -4.81 4.80
CA ASP A 552 9.81 -6.19 4.33
C ASP A 552 8.98 -7.09 5.24
N VAL A 553 8.40 -8.14 4.66
CA VAL A 553 7.51 -9.10 5.33
C VAL A 553 8.10 -9.64 6.64
N SER A 554 9.37 -10.05 6.63
CA SER A 554 10.02 -10.64 7.80
C SER A 554 10.19 -9.65 8.95
N ILE A 555 10.44 -8.39 8.65
CA ILE A 555 10.58 -7.29 9.62
C ILE A 555 9.20 -6.84 10.12
N ARG A 556 8.20 -6.76 9.22
CA ARG A 556 6.81 -6.43 9.53
C ARG A 556 6.26 -7.30 10.66
N ALA A 557 6.39 -8.63 10.55
CA ALA A 557 5.96 -9.56 11.59
C ALA A 557 6.61 -9.26 12.96
N GLY A 558 7.91 -8.99 12.97
CA GLY A 558 8.65 -8.64 14.18
C GLY A 558 8.17 -7.35 14.85
N VAL A 559 7.82 -6.32 14.06
CA VAL A 559 7.27 -5.06 14.57
C VAL A 559 5.84 -5.25 15.12
N LEU A 560 4.98 -6.00 14.43
CA LEU A 560 3.63 -6.29 14.92
C LEU A 560 3.66 -7.07 16.25
N ASN A 561 4.58 -8.03 16.40
CA ASN A 561 4.78 -8.75 17.65
C ASN A 561 5.25 -7.82 18.78
N LEU A 562 6.14 -6.85 18.49
CA LEU A 562 6.58 -5.86 19.47
C LEU A 562 5.40 -5.03 20.00
N MET A 563 4.49 -4.59 19.13
CA MET A 563 3.33 -3.81 19.54
C MET A 563 2.42 -4.59 20.49
N ARG A 564 2.13 -5.86 20.17
CA ARG A 564 1.36 -6.74 21.08
C ARG A 564 2.07 -6.91 22.42
N ARG A 565 3.39 -7.09 22.43
CA ARG A 565 4.17 -7.15 23.67
C ARG A 565 4.10 -5.86 24.47
N PHE A 566 4.20 -4.68 23.86
CA PHE A 566 4.06 -3.41 24.57
C PHE A 566 2.68 -3.23 25.19
N ARG A 567 1.62 -3.68 24.51
CA ARG A 567 0.29 -3.76 25.10
C ARG A 567 0.26 -4.73 26.29
N ASP A 568 0.72 -5.97 26.08
CA ASP A 568 0.58 -7.08 27.05
C ASP A 568 1.52 -6.99 28.25
N GLU A 569 2.69 -6.36 28.13
CA GLU A 569 3.71 -6.29 29.19
C GLU A 569 3.79 -4.89 29.83
N MET A 570 3.52 -3.83 29.08
CA MET A 570 3.61 -2.44 29.56
C MET A 570 2.24 -1.78 29.74
N GLY A 571 1.14 -2.42 29.33
CA GLY A 571 -0.21 -1.86 29.40
C GLY A 571 -0.43 -0.65 28.49
N ILE A 572 0.39 -0.50 27.44
CA ILE A 572 0.28 0.61 26.49
C ILE A 572 -0.99 0.41 25.64
N SER A 573 -1.79 1.46 25.53
CA SER A 573 -2.97 1.49 24.65
C SER A 573 -2.56 2.06 23.29
N PHE A 574 -3.17 1.57 22.22
CA PHE A 574 -2.80 1.97 20.86
C PHE A 574 -4.02 2.39 20.04
N VAL A 575 -3.84 3.43 19.22
CA VAL A 575 -4.61 3.57 17.97
C VAL A 575 -3.68 3.15 16.84
N TYR A 576 -3.99 2.02 16.22
CA TYR A 576 -3.23 1.44 15.11
C TYR A 576 -3.89 1.83 13.79
N VAL A 577 -3.26 2.73 13.05
CA VAL A 577 -3.75 3.16 11.73
C VAL A 577 -3.11 2.28 10.65
N SER A 578 -3.93 1.72 9.77
CA SER A 578 -3.46 0.96 8.61
C SER A 578 -4.50 0.94 7.50
N HIS A 579 -4.06 0.76 6.25
CA HIS A 579 -4.95 0.37 5.15
C HIS A 579 -4.95 -1.15 4.89
N ASP A 580 -4.09 -1.90 5.59
CA ASP A 580 -3.88 -3.35 5.45
C ASP A 580 -4.66 -4.12 6.55
N LEU A 581 -5.85 -4.63 6.19
CA LEU A 581 -6.76 -5.33 7.10
C LEU A 581 -6.19 -6.61 7.73
N PRO A 582 -5.38 -7.44 7.05
CA PRO A 582 -4.65 -8.54 7.68
C PRO A 582 -3.82 -8.11 8.90
N THR A 583 -3.12 -6.98 8.82
CA THR A 583 -2.34 -6.48 9.98
C THR A 583 -3.25 -6.01 11.11
N ILE A 584 -4.38 -5.37 10.78
CA ILE A 584 -5.40 -4.95 11.75
C ILE A 584 -5.99 -6.17 12.46
N SER A 585 -6.37 -7.20 11.70
CA SER A 585 -6.94 -8.46 12.21
C SER A 585 -5.99 -9.14 13.21
N TYR A 586 -4.69 -8.98 13.00
CA TYR A 586 -3.66 -9.55 13.85
C TYR A 586 -3.42 -8.78 15.17
N VAL A 587 -3.32 -7.45 15.11
CA VAL A 587 -2.84 -6.63 16.24
C VAL A 587 -3.95 -6.03 17.09
N THR A 588 -5.13 -5.82 16.52
CA THR A 588 -6.19 -4.99 17.13
C THR A 588 -7.23 -5.80 17.88
N ASP A 589 -7.78 -5.21 18.95
CA ASP A 589 -8.87 -5.79 19.74
C ASP A 589 -10.24 -5.34 19.17
N ARG A 590 -10.35 -4.07 18.79
CA ARG A 590 -11.48 -3.46 18.08
C ARG A 590 -10.98 -2.76 16.83
N THR A 591 -11.86 -2.62 15.83
CA THR A 591 -11.57 -1.95 14.56
C THR A 591 -12.66 -0.96 14.23
N ALA A 592 -12.28 0.26 13.86
CA ALA A 592 -13.09 1.28 13.23
C ALA A 592 -12.71 1.39 11.75
N ILE A 593 -13.68 1.24 10.85
CA ILE A 593 -13.54 1.42 9.41
C ILE A 593 -13.93 2.86 9.08
N MET A 594 -13.01 3.60 8.47
CA MET A 594 -13.14 5.01 8.15
C MET A 594 -13.18 5.23 6.65
N TYR A 595 -14.19 5.96 6.18
CA TYR A 595 -14.38 6.33 4.78
C TYR A 595 -14.72 7.82 4.66
N LEU A 596 -13.95 8.55 3.85
CA LEU A 596 -14.16 9.97 3.53
C LEU A 596 -14.51 10.84 4.76
N GLY A 597 -13.69 10.77 5.81
CA GLY A 597 -13.86 11.56 7.02
C GLY A 597 -14.75 10.93 8.10
N GLN A 598 -15.55 9.91 7.78
CA GLN A 598 -16.52 9.31 8.70
C GLN A 598 -16.12 7.89 9.13
N ILE A 599 -16.45 7.48 10.34
CA ILE A 599 -16.43 6.06 10.73
C ILE A 599 -17.72 5.44 10.20
N VAL A 600 -17.63 4.38 9.40
CA VAL A 600 -18.81 3.73 8.79
C VAL A 600 -19.18 2.42 9.48
N GLU A 601 -18.23 1.80 10.18
CA GLU A 601 -18.44 0.56 10.92
C GLU A 601 -17.38 0.45 12.03
N ILE A 602 -17.77 0.09 13.25
CA ILE A 602 -16.85 -0.09 14.38
C ILE A 602 -17.30 -1.24 15.28
N GLY A 603 -16.36 -2.06 15.74
CA GLY A 603 -16.63 -3.10 16.73
C GLY A 603 -15.48 -4.07 16.97
N PRO A 604 -15.71 -5.19 17.68
CA PRO A 604 -14.68 -6.21 17.89
C PRO A 604 -14.08 -6.67 16.56
N THR A 605 -12.76 -6.67 16.45
CA THR A 605 -12.08 -6.90 15.16
C THR A 605 -12.50 -8.21 14.49
N GLU A 606 -12.62 -9.30 15.26
CA GLU A 606 -13.11 -10.58 14.75
C GLU A 606 -14.54 -10.50 14.19
N THR A 607 -15.41 -9.68 14.81
CA THR A 607 -16.79 -9.48 14.33
C THR A 607 -16.81 -8.67 13.04
N ILE A 608 -16.00 -7.60 12.95
CA ILE A 608 -15.89 -6.78 11.73
C ILE A 608 -15.36 -7.62 10.57
N VAL A 609 -14.31 -8.42 10.80
CA VAL A 609 -13.70 -9.29 9.79
C VAL A 609 -14.65 -10.38 9.33
N ARG A 610 -15.43 -10.97 10.23
CA ARG A 610 -16.35 -12.06 9.89
C ARG A 610 -17.66 -11.58 9.27
N GLU A 611 -18.27 -10.53 9.83
CA GLU A 611 -19.63 -10.12 9.48
C GLU A 611 -19.72 -9.00 8.45
N ARG A 612 -18.68 -8.15 8.35
CA ARG A 612 -18.49 -7.14 7.28
C ARG A 612 -19.79 -6.42 6.89
N LYS A 613 -20.45 -5.76 7.85
CA LYS A 613 -21.84 -5.31 7.67
C LYS A 613 -21.95 -4.13 6.71
N HIS A 614 -20.98 -3.22 6.70
CA HIS A 614 -21.00 -2.11 5.77
C HIS A 614 -20.46 -2.53 4.38
N PRO A 615 -21.12 -2.16 3.26
CA PRO A 615 -20.64 -2.50 1.92
C PRO A 615 -19.19 -2.06 1.62
N TYR A 616 -18.76 -0.94 2.21
CA TYR A 616 -17.36 -0.53 2.16
C TYR A 616 -16.39 -1.51 2.84
N THR A 617 -16.76 -2.04 4.00
CA THR A 617 -15.95 -3.03 4.71
C THR A 617 -15.83 -4.31 3.88
N GLN A 618 -16.89 -4.71 3.19
CA GLN A 618 -16.87 -5.83 2.23
C GLN A 618 -15.88 -5.54 1.10
N LEU A 619 -15.96 -4.36 0.48
CA LEU A 619 -15.04 -3.93 -0.57
C LEU A 619 -13.57 -3.98 -0.13
N LEU A 620 -13.23 -3.47 1.06
CA LEU A 620 -11.87 -3.52 1.60
C LEU A 620 -11.38 -4.96 1.79
N MET A 621 -12.24 -5.85 2.29
CA MET A 621 -11.92 -7.27 2.52
C MET A 621 -11.74 -8.05 1.22
N ASP A 622 -12.58 -7.76 0.22
CA ASP A 622 -12.50 -8.35 -1.11
C ASP A 622 -11.24 -7.87 -1.85
N ALA A 623 -10.86 -6.60 -1.66
CA ALA A 623 -9.65 -6.02 -2.22
C ALA A 623 -8.35 -6.48 -1.52
N SER A 624 -8.42 -6.83 -0.24
CA SER A 624 -7.24 -7.22 0.55
C SER A 624 -6.53 -8.43 -0.09
N PRO A 625 -5.21 -8.42 -0.29
CA PRO A 625 -4.46 -9.57 -0.75
C PRO A 625 -4.60 -10.76 0.22
N GLU A 626 -4.53 -11.99 -0.29
CA GLU A 626 -4.55 -13.22 0.52
C GLU A 626 -3.29 -14.05 0.21
N PRO A 627 -2.44 -14.34 1.21
CA PRO A 627 -1.21 -15.12 1.02
C PRO A 627 -1.47 -16.62 0.81
N ASP A 628 -2.61 -17.17 1.28
CA ASP A 628 -2.93 -18.59 1.09
C ASP A 628 -3.22 -18.90 -0.39
N PRO A 629 -2.38 -19.71 -1.08
CA PRO A 629 -2.56 -20.04 -2.49
C PRO A 629 -3.80 -20.89 -2.79
N SER A 630 -4.46 -21.45 -1.77
CA SER A 630 -5.73 -22.17 -1.90
C SER A 630 -6.93 -21.24 -2.02
N VAL A 631 -6.82 -20.00 -1.54
CA VAL A 631 -7.88 -19.00 -1.61
C VAL A 631 -7.86 -18.30 -2.97
N VAL A 632 -8.98 -18.36 -3.69
CA VAL A 632 -9.12 -17.69 -4.99
C VAL A 632 -10.13 -16.56 -4.84
N LYS A 633 -9.66 -15.32 -5.00
CA LYS A 633 -10.52 -14.14 -5.02
C LYS A 633 -10.91 -13.78 -6.46
N PRO A 634 -12.16 -13.33 -6.69
CA PRO A 634 -12.53 -12.78 -7.99
C PRO A 634 -11.73 -11.49 -8.25
N PRO A 635 -11.36 -11.20 -9.52
CA PRO A 635 -10.70 -9.95 -9.86
C PRO A 635 -11.60 -8.75 -9.56
N LEU A 636 -11.08 -7.76 -8.83
CA LEU A 636 -11.78 -6.51 -8.57
C LEU A 636 -11.50 -5.50 -9.69
N GLU A 637 -12.18 -5.59 -10.83
CA GLU A 637 -11.87 -4.73 -12.00
C GLU A 637 -12.40 -3.29 -11.88
N SER A 638 -13.49 -3.10 -11.13
CA SER A 638 -14.10 -1.79 -10.89
C SER A 638 -14.69 -1.71 -9.49
N ALA A 639 -14.48 -0.56 -8.85
CA ALA A 639 -15.10 -0.20 -7.58
C ALA A 639 -15.34 1.33 -7.50
N GLY A 640 -15.39 2.01 -8.66
CA GLY A 640 -15.44 3.47 -8.75
C GLY A 640 -14.18 4.18 -8.24
N GLU A 641 -14.16 5.51 -8.34
CA GLU A 641 -13.14 6.38 -7.75
C GLU A 641 -13.60 6.93 -6.39
N ILE A 642 -12.66 7.24 -5.51
CA ILE A 642 -12.97 7.89 -4.23
C ILE A 642 -13.42 9.33 -4.53
N PRO A 643 -14.60 9.76 -4.02
CA PRO A 643 -15.08 11.14 -4.18
C PRO A 643 -14.13 12.17 -3.55
N SER A 644 -14.31 13.44 -3.92
CA SER A 644 -13.53 14.54 -3.34
C SER A 644 -13.93 14.80 -1.89
N ALA A 645 -12.94 14.91 -1.00
CA ALA A 645 -13.18 15.37 0.38
C ALA A 645 -13.45 16.88 0.49
N VAL A 646 -13.25 17.65 -0.59
CA VAL A 646 -13.62 19.08 -0.65
C VAL A 646 -15.12 19.25 -0.86
N GLU A 647 -15.71 18.33 -1.62
CA GLU A 647 -17.12 18.34 -1.96
C GLU A 647 -17.66 16.93 -1.69
N PRO A 648 -17.82 16.54 -0.40
CA PRO A 648 -18.26 15.20 -0.04
C PRO A 648 -19.65 14.91 -0.64
N PRO A 649 -19.96 13.64 -0.97
CA PRO A 649 -21.25 13.28 -1.52
C PRO A 649 -22.38 13.57 -0.52
N ASN A 650 -23.53 14.00 -1.05
CA ASN A 650 -24.77 14.13 -0.28
C ASN A 650 -25.17 12.79 0.38
N GLY A 651 -25.72 12.85 1.59
CA GLY A 651 -26.12 11.67 2.37
C GLY A 651 -24.97 10.72 2.76
N CYS A 652 -25.04 9.48 2.30
CA CYS A 652 -24.02 8.46 2.57
C CYS A 652 -22.82 8.67 1.66
N HIS A 653 -21.64 8.97 2.23
CA HIS A 653 -20.44 9.26 1.44
C HIS A 653 -20.04 8.10 0.49
N PHE A 654 -20.39 6.85 0.83
CA PHE A 654 -20.02 5.67 0.04
C PHE A 654 -21.02 5.30 -1.08
N HIS A 655 -22.17 5.97 -1.19
CA HIS A 655 -23.23 5.53 -2.11
C HIS A 655 -22.79 5.46 -3.58
N THR A 656 -21.86 6.33 -3.99
CA THR A 656 -21.31 6.42 -5.35
C THR A 656 -20.56 5.15 -5.80
N ARG A 657 -20.14 4.32 -4.85
CA ARG A 657 -19.40 3.05 -5.05
C ARG A 657 -20.14 1.84 -4.49
N CYS A 658 -21.31 2.04 -3.89
CA CYS A 658 -22.05 1.01 -3.19
C CYS A 658 -22.91 0.20 -4.16
N PRO A 659 -22.73 -1.13 -4.26
CA PRO A 659 -23.58 -1.98 -5.10
C PRO A 659 -25.01 -2.14 -4.55
N HIS A 660 -25.26 -1.65 -3.33
CA HIS A 660 -26.54 -1.69 -2.63
C HIS A 660 -27.11 -0.27 -2.41
N ALA A 661 -26.66 0.71 -3.19
CA ALA A 661 -27.13 2.09 -3.06
C ALA A 661 -28.65 2.16 -3.33
N MET A 662 -29.38 2.85 -2.46
CA MET A 662 -30.82 3.06 -2.57
C MET A 662 -31.11 4.52 -2.95
N ALA A 663 -32.33 4.82 -3.38
CA ALA A 663 -32.70 6.17 -3.83
C ALA A 663 -32.49 7.24 -2.74
N HIS A 664 -32.66 6.87 -1.47
CA HIS A 664 -32.47 7.77 -0.33
C HIS A 664 -31.03 7.78 0.22
N CYS A 665 -30.04 7.20 -0.48
CA CYS A 665 -28.64 7.24 -0.03
C CYS A 665 -27.93 8.57 -0.32
N GLY A 666 -28.57 9.51 -1.03
CA GLY A 666 -28.05 10.86 -1.24
C GLY A 666 -27.49 11.17 -2.63
N TRP A 667 -28.06 10.59 -3.70
CA TRP A 667 -27.66 10.87 -5.09
C TRP A 667 -27.71 12.37 -5.45
N GLU A 668 -26.83 12.79 -6.35
CA GLU A 668 -26.70 14.19 -6.77
C GLU A 668 -26.23 14.35 -8.23
N GLY A 669 -26.24 15.57 -8.74
CA GLY A 669 -25.91 15.88 -10.14
C GLY A 669 -24.50 15.47 -10.56
N ARG A 670 -23.54 15.40 -9.63
CA ARG A 670 -22.19 14.88 -9.88
C ARG A 670 -22.22 13.39 -10.26
N ASP A 671 -23.16 12.62 -9.72
CA ASP A 671 -23.32 11.22 -10.08
C ASP A 671 -23.75 11.01 -11.52
N VAL A 672 -24.52 11.94 -12.07
CA VAL A 672 -24.89 11.91 -13.48
C VAL A 672 -23.66 12.14 -14.36
N LEU A 673 -22.75 13.03 -13.96
CA LEU A 673 -21.49 13.25 -14.69
C LEU A 673 -20.57 12.03 -14.62
N THR A 674 -20.49 11.37 -13.46
CA THR A 674 -19.75 10.11 -13.32
C THR A 674 -20.38 9.01 -14.19
N ALA A 675 -21.71 8.91 -14.27
CA ALA A 675 -22.38 7.96 -15.15
C ALA A 675 -22.04 8.21 -16.64
N ILE A 676 -21.97 9.48 -17.05
CA ILE A 676 -21.52 9.84 -18.41
C ILE A 676 -20.06 9.43 -18.66
N SER A 677 -19.20 9.61 -17.66
CA SER A 677 -17.80 9.20 -17.73
C SER A 677 -17.66 7.68 -17.90
N GLU A 678 -18.40 6.91 -17.09
CA GLU A 678 -18.46 5.45 -17.18
C GLU A 678 -19.03 4.97 -18.54
N TRP A 679 -20.06 5.65 -19.05
CA TRP A 679 -20.64 5.42 -20.38
C TRP A 679 -19.60 5.58 -21.49
N ARG A 680 -18.77 6.64 -21.43
CA ARG A 680 -17.69 6.88 -22.40
C ARG A 680 -16.53 5.89 -22.27
N ILE A 681 -16.21 5.47 -21.05
CA ILE A 681 -15.22 4.41 -20.79
C ILE A 681 -15.69 3.10 -21.42
N ALA A 682 -17.00 2.81 -21.38
CA ALA A 682 -17.61 1.67 -22.05
C ALA A 682 -17.62 1.77 -23.59
N GLY A 683 -17.17 2.89 -24.17
CA GLY A 683 -17.09 3.12 -25.61
C GLY A 683 -18.35 3.74 -26.21
N GLU A 684 -19.34 4.08 -25.39
CA GLU A 684 -20.57 4.71 -25.84
C GLU A 684 -20.40 6.25 -25.97
N THR A 685 -21.22 6.88 -26.81
CA THR A 685 -21.16 8.33 -27.06
C THR A 685 -22.41 9.04 -26.54
N THR A 686 -22.26 10.32 -26.21
CA THR A 686 -23.36 11.22 -25.86
C THR A 686 -23.69 12.10 -27.05
N SER A 687 -24.93 12.03 -27.54
CA SER A 687 -25.36 12.65 -28.79
C SER A 687 -26.33 13.82 -28.61
N THR A 688 -27.12 13.81 -27.53
CA THR A 688 -28.14 14.82 -27.23
C THR A 688 -27.77 15.69 -26.03
N LEU A 689 -26.99 15.16 -25.09
CA LEU A 689 -26.46 15.89 -23.94
C LEU A 689 -25.21 16.68 -24.31
N GLY A 690 -25.31 18.01 -24.25
CA GLY A 690 -24.19 18.94 -24.42
C GLY A 690 -23.49 19.27 -23.08
N PRO A 691 -22.83 20.44 -22.99
CA PRO A 691 -22.13 20.85 -21.78
C PRO A 691 -23.04 20.85 -20.54
N ALA A 692 -22.49 20.35 -19.43
CA ALA A 692 -23.16 20.26 -18.15
C ALA A 692 -22.63 21.30 -17.16
N ARG A 693 -23.49 21.81 -16.30
CA ARG A 693 -23.14 22.67 -15.16
C ARG A 693 -23.77 22.11 -13.88
N ILE A 694 -22.97 21.98 -12.83
CA ILE A 694 -23.45 21.68 -11.47
C ILE A 694 -24.05 22.95 -10.85
N ASP A 695 -25.24 22.83 -10.26
CA ASP A 695 -25.99 23.92 -9.63
C ASP A 695 -26.50 23.45 -8.25
N GLY A 696 -25.62 23.50 -7.24
CA GLY A 696 -25.89 22.86 -5.95
C GLY A 696 -25.82 21.34 -6.06
N LEU A 697 -26.90 20.65 -5.68
CA LEU A 697 -27.06 19.20 -5.90
C LEU A 697 -27.58 18.86 -7.29
N ASP A 698 -28.02 19.85 -8.07
CA ASP A 698 -28.61 19.62 -9.40
C ASP A 698 -27.52 19.58 -10.48
N VAL A 699 -27.88 19.03 -11.64
CA VAL A 699 -27.11 19.19 -12.88
C VAL A 699 -28.00 19.75 -13.99
N VAL A 700 -27.45 20.68 -14.76
CA VAL A 700 -28.13 21.30 -15.90
C VAL A 700 -27.34 21.04 -17.17
N PHE A 701 -27.99 20.44 -18.16
CA PHE A 701 -27.42 20.16 -19.48
C PHE A 701 -27.96 21.13 -20.53
N SER A 702 -27.07 21.64 -21.37
CA SER A 702 -27.44 22.30 -22.63
C SER A 702 -27.60 21.26 -23.75
N PRO A 703 -28.45 21.49 -24.76
CA PRO A 703 -28.64 20.57 -25.87
C PRO A 703 -27.40 20.49 -26.76
N ALA A 704 -26.99 19.28 -27.12
CA ALA A 704 -26.05 19.05 -28.22
C ALA A 704 -26.81 19.01 -29.55
N GLY A 705 -26.28 19.67 -30.59
CA GLY A 705 -26.80 19.56 -31.95
C GLY A 705 -28.26 20.00 -32.15
N GLY A 706 -28.83 20.80 -31.25
CA GLY A 706 -30.24 21.22 -31.31
C GLY A 706 -31.25 20.14 -30.87
N ALA A 707 -30.81 19.15 -30.09
CA ALA A 707 -31.68 18.11 -29.54
C ALA A 707 -32.86 18.67 -28.71
N SER A 708 -34.00 17.97 -28.73
CA SER A 708 -35.15 18.31 -27.89
C SER A 708 -34.93 17.88 -26.44
N VAL A 709 -35.63 18.52 -25.50
CA VAL A 709 -35.52 18.18 -24.07
C VAL A 709 -35.97 16.75 -23.80
N GLU A 710 -36.97 16.24 -24.53
CA GLU A 710 -37.42 14.84 -24.41
C GLU A 710 -36.31 13.85 -24.84
N ALA A 711 -35.57 14.18 -25.90
CA ALA A 711 -34.46 13.34 -26.35
C ALA A 711 -33.31 13.35 -25.33
N MET A 712 -32.98 14.52 -24.78
CA MET A 712 -32.00 14.67 -23.70
C MET A 712 -32.40 13.87 -22.46
N GLN A 713 -33.69 13.93 -22.08
CA GLN A 713 -34.20 13.19 -20.93
C GLN A 713 -34.12 11.68 -21.14
N ALA A 714 -34.44 11.19 -22.34
CA ALA A 714 -34.33 9.78 -22.67
C ALA A 714 -32.86 9.30 -22.62
N GLU A 715 -31.93 10.05 -23.20
CA GLU A 715 -30.49 9.71 -23.16
C GLU A 715 -29.94 9.77 -21.73
N ALA A 716 -30.26 10.81 -20.96
CA ALA A 716 -29.85 10.92 -19.55
C ALA A 716 -30.40 9.77 -18.70
N THR A 717 -31.67 9.39 -18.90
CA THR A 717 -32.28 8.26 -18.19
C THR A 717 -31.57 6.95 -18.50
N ALA A 718 -31.24 6.69 -19.77
CA ALA A 718 -30.52 5.49 -20.18
C ALA A 718 -29.12 5.42 -19.56
N ILE A 719 -28.37 6.53 -19.58
CA ILE A 719 -27.03 6.62 -18.99
C ILE A 719 -27.09 6.40 -17.46
N MET A 720 -28.04 7.05 -16.78
CA MET A 720 -28.21 6.91 -15.33
C MET A 720 -28.63 5.49 -14.94
N GLN A 721 -29.53 4.84 -15.70
CA GLN A 721 -29.95 3.45 -15.49
C GLN A 721 -28.80 2.47 -15.70
N ALA A 722 -27.96 2.70 -16.72
CA ALA A 722 -26.80 1.86 -16.98
C ALA A 722 -25.79 1.88 -15.82
N ARG A 723 -25.72 3.00 -15.08
CA ARG A 723 -24.97 3.10 -13.84
C ARG A 723 -25.70 2.44 -12.66
N HIS A 724 -26.90 2.93 -12.32
CA HIS A 724 -27.67 2.43 -11.17
C HIS A 724 -29.13 2.89 -11.19
N ASP A 725 -30.10 1.97 -11.04
CA ASP A 725 -31.54 2.30 -11.05
C ASP A 725 -31.94 3.36 -9.99
N ALA A 726 -31.34 3.27 -8.80
CA ALA A 726 -31.58 4.23 -7.71
C ALA A 726 -31.25 5.69 -8.07
N LEU A 727 -30.28 5.92 -8.97
CA LEU A 727 -29.93 7.28 -9.43
C LEU A 727 -31.10 7.91 -10.21
N VAL A 728 -31.80 7.12 -11.02
CA VAL A 728 -33.01 7.60 -11.72
C VAL A 728 -34.19 7.76 -10.76
N GLN A 729 -34.35 6.85 -9.79
CA GLN A 729 -35.42 6.94 -8.80
C GLN A 729 -35.30 8.17 -7.90
N ALA A 730 -34.07 8.63 -7.62
CA ALA A 730 -33.81 9.81 -6.80
C ALA A 730 -33.93 11.13 -7.58
N ALA A 731 -33.96 11.07 -8.91
CA ALA A 731 -33.89 12.24 -9.78
C ALA A 731 -35.28 12.78 -10.15
N GLU A 732 -35.42 14.11 -10.15
CA GLU A 732 -36.56 14.81 -10.74
C GLU A 732 -36.13 15.54 -12.01
N PHE A 733 -36.69 15.16 -13.16
CA PHE A 733 -36.41 15.81 -14.44
C PHE A 733 -37.27 17.05 -14.63
N VAL A 734 -36.62 18.20 -14.81
CA VAL A 734 -37.27 19.50 -14.95
C VAL A 734 -36.86 20.13 -16.29
N PRO A 735 -37.77 20.15 -17.29
CA PRO A 735 -37.55 20.84 -18.54
C PRO A 735 -37.39 22.35 -18.31
N GLU A 736 -36.31 22.94 -18.80
CA GLU A 736 -36.11 24.39 -18.86
C GLU A 736 -36.08 24.85 -20.32
N THR A 737 -36.30 26.14 -20.59
CA THR A 737 -36.26 26.69 -21.95
C THR A 737 -34.87 26.50 -22.56
N GLY A 738 -34.72 25.46 -23.39
CA GLY A 738 -33.46 25.11 -24.06
C GLY A 738 -32.44 24.41 -23.17
N ALA A 739 -32.84 23.78 -22.06
CA ALA A 739 -31.96 23.00 -21.18
C ALA A 739 -32.73 21.89 -20.45
N LEU A 740 -32.01 20.87 -19.98
CA LEU A 740 -32.55 19.84 -19.09
C LEU A 740 -31.92 20.00 -17.71
N ARG A 741 -32.71 20.31 -16.68
CA ARG A 741 -32.29 20.24 -15.29
C ARG A 741 -32.69 18.90 -14.69
N ILE A 742 -31.78 18.28 -13.96
CA ILE A 742 -32.04 17.08 -13.16
C ILE A 742 -31.82 17.47 -11.70
N ARG A 743 -32.88 17.42 -10.89
CA ARG A 743 -32.87 17.83 -9.48
C ARG A 743 -32.72 16.67 -8.53
N PHE A 744 -32.07 16.95 -7.40
CA PHE A 744 -31.86 15.99 -6.32
C PHE A 744 -32.15 16.62 -4.94
N GLY A 745 -32.67 15.81 -4.01
CA GLY A 745 -32.96 16.23 -2.64
C GLY A 745 -31.75 16.09 -1.71
N HIS A 746 -31.66 16.96 -0.71
CA HIS A 746 -30.68 16.81 0.37
C HIS A 746 -31.04 15.63 1.27
N VAL A 747 -30.03 14.86 1.67
CA VAL A 747 -30.15 13.71 2.56
C VAL A 747 -29.06 13.82 3.63
N ASP A 748 -29.40 13.57 4.89
CA ASP A 748 -28.41 13.54 5.97
C ASP A 748 -27.48 12.31 5.86
N SER A 749 -26.32 12.32 6.49
CA SER A 749 -25.49 11.11 6.57
C SER A 749 -26.13 10.07 7.50
N PRO A 750 -26.00 8.76 7.19
CA PRO A 750 -26.56 7.71 8.03
C PRO A 750 -25.94 7.75 9.43
N GLN A 751 -26.76 7.58 10.45
CA GLN A 751 -26.30 7.55 11.85
C GLN A 751 -25.81 6.15 12.23
N HIS A 752 -24.89 6.07 13.19
CA HIS A 752 -24.45 4.78 13.73
C HIS A 752 -25.59 4.06 14.45
N ARG A 753 -25.83 2.81 14.07
CA ARG A 753 -26.77 1.91 14.73
C ARG A 753 -26.04 0.73 15.33
N LEU A 754 -26.38 0.38 16.56
CA LEU A 754 -25.84 -0.78 17.25
C LEU A 754 -26.55 -2.05 16.74
N LEU A 755 -25.83 -2.92 16.03
CA LEU A 755 -26.36 -4.16 15.47
C LEU A 755 -26.21 -5.35 16.42
N ALA A 756 -25.13 -5.34 17.21
CA ALA A 756 -24.82 -6.33 18.23
C ALA A 756 -24.00 -5.69 19.36
N THR A 757 -23.63 -6.45 20.39
CA THR A 757 -22.78 -5.95 21.49
C THR A 757 -21.49 -5.37 20.93
N ASP A 758 -21.28 -4.06 21.16
CA ASP A 758 -20.11 -3.29 20.73
C ASP A 758 -19.88 -3.24 19.21
N HIS A 759 -20.86 -3.59 18.36
CA HIS A 759 -20.76 -3.50 16.90
C HIS A 759 -21.79 -2.51 16.34
N SER A 760 -21.32 -1.41 15.79
CA SER A 760 -22.16 -0.37 15.17
C SER A 760 -21.79 -0.08 13.73
N VAL A 761 -22.80 0.33 12.95
CA VAL A 761 -22.67 0.61 11.51
C VAL A 761 -23.48 1.85 11.15
N ALA A 762 -22.92 2.73 10.32
CA ALA A 762 -23.59 3.87 9.74
C ALA A 762 -24.02 3.54 8.29
N CYS A 763 -25.18 2.92 8.12
CA CYS A 763 -25.70 2.56 6.80
C CYS A 763 -27.23 2.45 6.78
N TYR A 764 -27.85 3.06 5.78
CA TYR A 764 -29.28 3.02 5.50
C TYR A 764 -29.86 1.61 5.28
N LEU A 765 -29.04 0.60 5.01
CA LEU A 765 -29.50 -0.79 4.91
C LEU A 765 -30.03 -1.34 6.24
N TYR A 766 -29.64 -0.73 7.36
CA TYR A 766 -30.05 -1.13 8.70
C TYR A 766 -31.07 -0.14 9.29
N ASP A 767 -31.72 0.65 8.43
CA ASP A 767 -32.65 1.70 8.83
C ASP A 767 -34.06 1.25 9.24
#